data_AF-D7EJV2-F1
#
_entry.id   AF-D7EJV2-F1
#
_cell.length_a   1.000
_cell.length_b   1.000
_cell.length_c   1.000
_cell.angle_alpha   90.00
_cell.angle_beta   90.00
_cell.angle_gamma   90.00
#
_symmetry.space_group_name_H-M   'P 1'
#
loop_
_entity.id
_entity.type
_entity.pdbx_description
1 polymer ?
#
loop_
_entity_poly.entity_id
_entity_poly.type
_entity_poly.pdbx_seq_one_letter_code
_entity_poly.pdbx_strand_id
1 'polypeptide(L)'
;MWKAAAGQQINLNDQPTEDDEWETDPDFVNDVNEQEQRWGSATIAGSGRTAGAIDMSQLRKETEEADALKKKKQLEEGASNPAFGYGGKFGIEKDRMDQSAVGHEYVAKVEKHASQKDYSAGFGGKFGIQADRVDKPYRDDSEQYSLKKIDTKVWDASKPGRLWNGPGTYEIPVELYAENRKRLIEQIHAKDPGKPVILLQGGDEIPFYDTDITYSVFRQESNFLWTFGVTEPGCFGAIDIATKKTFLFVPRFPTSYLIWRGPLPSLEDISRKYQIPNVHHKDNIASILRNLNPSVLLTLKGVNSDSNLLSREAHFEGIDKFRVNNTVLYNEIANLRVYKTDFELDVMRYVSDISSEAHRKVMRFAKPGKTEYQCEAEFLHYCYATGGCRHTSYTCICASGANGAILHYGHAAAPNNKMIEPGDLCLFDMGANYFGYCADITCTFPANGKFSPSQKLIYEAVLLTNTTVFKSLKPGVSWLEMHTLAHRVLLGELKKGGLLKGDVEAMVAAGLGGVFQPHGLGHLLGLDVHDVGGFIGAKRSDLKGAAMLRTTRELKERMVITVEPGCYFIDVLLDEALESAALSRFLVADVIKRFRGFGGVRIEDNVLITKNGAVSLTKVPRSVKEVEDWIAGKDSKTWEHKEKIEKHASQKDYVTGFGGKFGVQTDRQDKSAVGWDHIEKIEKHESQKDYVKGFGGKFGVQSDRQDKSAVGWDHHEAPQKHESQTDHKIGFGGKFGLQTDRVDKSAANFNDEPAKVGTNYTKVKPDIGDAKPKDLRAKFENMVVFSTIQGAPT
;
A
#
# COMPACT_ATOMS: atom_id res chain seq x y z
N MET A 1 10.98 -26.78 -8.30
CA MET A 1 12.26 -27.23 -7.69
C MET A 1 13.41 -26.61 -8.46
N TRP A 2 14.41 -26.07 -7.78
CA TRP A 2 15.65 -25.59 -8.42
C TRP A 2 16.66 -26.73 -8.57
N LYS A 3 17.47 -26.70 -9.63
CA LYS A 3 18.80 -27.33 -9.66
C LYS A 3 19.84 -26.23 -9.70
N ALA A 4 20.63 -26.09 -8.65
CA ALA A 4 21.86 -25.32 -8.70
C ALA A 4 22.96 -26.17 -9.37
N ALA A 5 23.80 -25.54 -10.18
CA ALA A 5 24.95 -26.18 -10.81
C ALA A 5 26.13 -25.22 -10.78
N ALA A 6 26.92 -25.30 -9.71
CA ALA A 6 28.21 -24.62 -9.57
C ALA A 6 29.28 -25.70 -9.42
N GLY A 7 29.88 -26.10 -10.55
CA GLY A 7 30.98 -27.07 -10.56
C GLY A 7 32.31 -26.35 -10.37
N GLN A 8 33.03 -26.68 -9.30
CA GLN A 8 34.41 -26.25 -9.10
C GLN A 8 35.25 -27.46 -8.73
N GLN A 9 36.25 -27.79 -9.56
CA GLN A 9 37.14 -28.91 -9.30
C GLN A 9 38.13 -28.54 -8.19
N ILE A 10 38.26 -29.42 -7.20
CA ILE A 10 39.38 -29.46 -6.26
C ILE A 10 39.95 -30.87 -6.35
N ASN A 11 41.27 -30.99 -6.45
CA ASN A 11 41.98 -32.24 -6.64
C ASN A 11 42.98 -32.40 -5.49
N LEU A 12 42.79 -33.43 -4.66
CA LEU A 12 43.63 -33.70 -3.49
C LEU A 12 43.78 -35.21 -3.31
N ASN A 13 44.97 -35.72 -3.60
CA ASN A 13 45.44 -37.00 -3.08
C ASN A 13 46.16 -36.74 -1.74
N ASP A 14 45.74 -37.39 -0.66
CA ASP A 14 46.48 -38.52 -0.07
C ASP A 14 45.84 -38.98 1.27
N GLN A 15 46.01 -40.27 1.58
CA GLN A 15 45.49 -41.03 2.74
C GLN A 15 46.70 -41.58 3.56
N PRO A 16 46.60 -42.55 4.52
CA PRO A 16 45.46 -43.25 5.16
C PRO A 16 45.42 -42.95 6.70
N THR A 17 44.76 -43.66 7.63
CA THR A 17 43.79 -44.80 7.68
C THR A 17 42.46 -44.26 8.31
N GLU A 18 41.44 -44.97 8.84
CA GLU A 18 41.10 -46.38 9.18
C GLU A 18 39.63 -46.59 8.71
N ASP A 19 39.34 -47.57 7.85
CA ASP A 19 38.84 -48.94 8.13
C ASP A 19 37.29 -49.05 8.09
N ASP A 20 36.75 -49.63 7.00
CA ASP A 20 35.44 -50.30 6.96
C ASP A 20 35.36 -51.15 5.67
N GLU A 21 35.39 -52.48 5.78
CA GLU A 21 35.54 -53.41 4.65
C GLU A 21 34.20 -53.83 4.03
N TRP A 22 34.02 -53.58 2.73
CA TRP A 22 33.01 -54.26 1.88
C TRP A 22 33.59 -54.56 0.50
N GLU A 23 34.21 -55.73 0.35
CA GLU A 23 34.71 -56.23 -0.94
C GLU A 23 33.57 -56.44 -1.94
N THR A 24 33.82 -56.12 -3.21
CA THR A 24 32.98 -56.52 -4.35
C THR A 24 33.87 -56.89 -5.54
N ASP A 25 33.62 -58.07 -6.13
CA ASP A 25 34.43 -58.64 -7.23
C ASP A 25 34.46 -57.73 -8.48
N PRO A 26 35.64 -57.46 -9.08
CA PRO A 26 35.78 -56.50 -10.17
C PRO A 26 35.44 -57.03 -11.59
N ASP A 27 34.86 -58.23 -11.72
CA ASP A 27 34.67 -58.93 -13.02
C ASP A 27 33.20 -59.19 -13.41
N PHE A 28 32.20 -58.55 -12.78
CA PHE A 28 30.79 -58.71 -13.17
C PHE A 28 30.39 -57.81 -14.37
N VAL A 29 30.47 -58.37 -15.58
CA VAL A 29 29.94 -57.73 -16.81
C VAL A 29 28.40 -57.80 -16.82
N ASN A 30 27.76 -56.68 -16.49
CA ASN A 30 26.30 -56.56 -16.37
C ASN A 30 25.61 -56.30 -17.72
N ASP A 31 25.45 -57.34 -18.54
CA ASP A 31 24.83 -57.25 -19.88
C ASP A 31 23.30 -57.33 -19.78
N VAL A 32 22.65 -56.17 -19.60
CA VAL A 32 21.18 -55.98 -19.51
C VAL A 32 20.76 -54.73 -20.26
N ASN A 33 19.62 -54.79 -20.97
CA ASN A 33 19.15 -53.68 -21.79
C ASN A 33 18.32 -52.65 -20.98
N GLU A 34 18.07 -51.47 -21.58
CA GLU A 34 17.37 -50.35 -20.93
C GLU A 34 15.90 -50.67 -20.53
N GLN A 35 15.27 -51.69 -21.11
CA GLN A 35 13.94 -52.14 -20.68
C GLN A 35 14.01 -53.03 -19.44
N GLU A 36 14.99 -53.94 -19.36
CA GLU A 36 15.16 -54.87 -18.23
C GLU A 36 15.58 -54.15 -16.95
N GLN A 37 16.53 -53.21 -17.07
CA GLN A 37 17.02 -52.39 -15.96
C GLN A 37 15.92 -51.53 -15.31
N ARG A 38 14.80 -51.32 -16.01
CA ARG A 38 13.72 -50.39 -15.65
C ARG A 38 12.47 -51.05 -15.06
N TRP A 39 12.34 -52.38 -15.18
CA TRP A 39 11.16 -53.14 -14.75
C TRP A 39 11.46 -54.43 -13.97
N GLY A 40 12.73 -54.82 -13.81
CA GLY A 40 13.16 -55.91 -12.93
C GLY A 40 13.41 -57.23 -13.66
N SER A 41 14.26 -58.08 -13.07
CA SER A 41 14.71 -59.33 -13.68
C SER A 41 13.66 -60.45 -13.62
N ALA A 42 13.64 -61.28 -14.66
CA ALA A 42 12.71 -62.40 -14.81
C ALA A 42 13.04 -63.63 -13.93
N THR A 43 14.01 -63.52 -13.01
CA THR A 43 14.50 -64.62 -12.17
C THR A 43 13.62 -64.91 -10.94
N ILE A 44 12.55 -64.15 -10.71
CA ILE A 44 11.57 -64.39 -9.65
C ILE A 44 10.28 -64.95 -10.27
N ALA A 45 9.95 -66.20 -9.95
CA ALA A 45 8.74 -66.85 -10.44
C ALA A 45 7.48 -66.06 -10.02
N GLY A 46 6.76 -65.53 -11.01
CA GLY A 46 5.56 -64.70 -10.82
C GLY A 46 5.73 -63.20 -11.08
N SER A 47 6.95 -62.68 -11.34
CA SER A 47 7.15 -61.26 -11.65
C SER A 47 6.85 -60.88 -13.11
N GLY A 48 6.93 -61.83 -14.04
CA GLY A 48 6.75 -61.59 -15.47
C GLY A 48 5.29 -61.34 -15.88
N ARG A 49 5.01 -60.21 -16.54
CA ARG A 49 3.67 -59.90 -17.08
C ARG A 49 3.32 -60.80 -18.28
N THR A 50 2.45 -61.78 -18.07
CA THR A 50 1.63 -62.37 -19.14
C THR A 50 0.50 -61.41 -19.52
N ALA A 51 0.83 -60.31 -20.19
CA ALA A 51 -0.12 -59.34 -20.69
C ALA A 51 0.29 -58.86 -22.08
N GLY A 52 -0.46 -59.27 -23.11
CA GLY A 52 -0.36 -58.68 -24.44
C GLY A 52 -0.71 -57.19 -24.42
N ALA A 53 -0.35 -56.47 -25.48
CA ALA A 53 -0.58 -55.02 -25.56
C ALA A 53 -2.07 -54.69 -25.34
N ILE A 54 -2.36 -53.88 -24.32
CA ILE A 54 -3.72 -53.45 -24.00
C ILE A 54 -4.17 -52.49 -25.10
N ASP A 55 -5.19 -52.86 -25.86
CA ASP A 55 -5.81 -51.97 -26.84
C ASP A 55 -6.54 -50.84 -26.11
N MET A 56 -5.95 -49.65 -26.17
CA MET A 56 -6.47 -48.43 -25.53
C MET A 56 -7.78 -47.94 -26.15
N SER A 57 -8.18 -48.42 -27.33
CA SER A 57 -9.50 -48.17 -27.91
C SER A 57 -10.55 -49.13 -27.36
N GLN A 58 -10.21 -50.42 -27.21
CA GLN A 58 -11.08 -51.41 -26.58
C GLN A 58 -11.32 -51.06 -25.09
N LEU A 59 -10.26 -50.75 -24.34
CA LEU A 59 -10.36 -50.39 -22.92
C LEU A 59 -11.25 -49.17 -22.67
N ARG A 60 -11.20 -48.16 -23.57
CA ARG A 60 -12.10 -47.00 -23.49
C ARG A 60 -13.55 -47.40 -23.71
N LYS A 61 -13.81 -48.24 -24.71
CA LYS A 61 -15.15 -48.72 -25.03
C LYS A 61 -15.77 -49.54 -23.90
N GLU A 62 -14.99 -50.47 -23.33
CA GLU A 62 -15.39 -51.27 -22.16
C GLU A 62 -15.63 -50.38 -20.92
N THR A 63 -14.86 -49.30 -20.75
CA THR A 63 -15.06 -48.31 -19.67
C THR A 63 -16.34 -47.48 -19.88
N GLU A 64 -16.62 -47.03 -21.11
CA GLU A 64 -17.84 -46.28 -21.46
C GLU A 64 -19.09 -47.16 -21.30
N GLU A 65 -19.04 -48.41 -21.76
CA GLU A 65 -20.13 -49.38 -21.61
C GLU A 65 -20.35 -49.74 -20.12
N ALA A 66 -19.28 -49.91 -19.33
CA ALA A 66 -19.38 -50.18 -17.89
C ALA A 66 -19.96 -48.99 -17.09
N ASP A 67 -19.57 -47.75 -17.42
CA ASP A 67 -20.12 -46.55 -16.76
C ASP A 67 -21.57 -46.27 -17.18
N ALA A 68 -21.93 -46.52 -18.45
CA ALA A 68 -23.31 -46.48 -18.91
C ALA A 68 -24.18 -47.54 -18.20
N LEU A 69 -23.68 -48.77 -18.08
CA LEU A 69 -24.36 -49.85 -17.34
C LEU A 69 -24.52 -49.50 -15.85
N LYS A 70 -23.48 -48.93 -15.23
CA LYS A 70 -23.50 -48.48 -13.83
C LYS A 70 -24.52 -47.36 -13.60
N LYS A 71 -24.56 -46.35 -14.46
CA LYS A 71 -25.56 -45.27 -14.41
C LYS A 71 -26.98 -45.79 -14.61
N LYS A 72 -27.18 -46.73 -15.54
CA LYS A 72 -28.47 -47.38 -15.74
C LYS A 72 -28.90 -48.19 -14.50
N LYS A 73 -27.97 -48.94 -13.90
CA LYS A 73 -28.19 -49.68 -12.65
C LYS A 73 -28.53 -48.73 -11.49
N GLN A 74 -27.86 -47.58 -11.36
CA GLN A 74 -28.19 -46.57 -10.35
C GLN A 74 -29.58 -45.93 -10.55
N LEU A 75 -30.05 -45.79 -11.79
CA LEU A 75 -31.41 -45.36 -12.10
C LEU A 75 -32.45 -46.45 -11.77
N GLU A 76 -32.15 -47.71 -12.09
CA GLU A 76 -32.99 -48.88 -11.79
C GLU A 76 -33.03 -49.21 -10.27
N GLU A 77 -31.94 -48.93 -9.54
CA GLU A 77 -31.82 -49.03 -8.07
C GLU A 77 -32.36 -47.79 -7.34
N GLY A 78 -32.99 -46.85 -8.05
CA GLY A 78 -33.79 -45.77 -7.46
C GLY A 78 -33.01 -44.55 -6.94
N ALA A 79 -31.71 -44.43 -7.23
CA ALA A 79 -30.86 -43.35 -6.73
C ALA A 79 -31.22 -41.94 -7.27
N SER A 80 -32.17 -41.84 -8.22
CA SER A 80 -32.78 -40.59 -8.68
C SER A 80 -34.02 -40.17 -7.88
N ASN A 81 -34.35 -40.84 -6.77
CA ASN A 81 -35.37 -40.41 -5.82
C ASN A 81 -34.70 -39.75 -4.59
N PRO A 82 -34.86 -38.43 -4.37
CA PRO A 82 -34.20 -37.70 -3.27
C PRO A 82 -34.58 -38.15 -1.84
N ALA A 83 -35.52 -39.07 -1.68
CA ALA A 83 -35.94 -39.64 -0.39
C ALA A 83 -35.18 -40.93 0.02
N PHE A 84 -34.24 -41.43 -0.79
CA PHE A 84 -33.49 -42.64 -0.45
C PHE A 84 -32.38 -42.34 0.58
N GLY A 85 -32.31 -43.10 1.68
CA GLY A 85 -31.25 -43.03 2.68
C GLY A 85 -31.40 -41.97 3.80
N TYR A 86 -32.38 -41.07 3.73
CA TYR A 86 -32.66 -40.10 4.81
C TYR A 86 -34.01 -40.38 5.48
N GLY A 87 -33.99 -40.54 6.81
CA GLY A 87 -35.12 -41.04 7.60
C GLY A 87 -36.38 -40.20 7.46
N GLY A 88 -37.49 -40.85 7.09
CA GLY A 88 -38.77 -40.20 6.84
C GLY A 88 -39.93 -41.18 6.72
N LYS A 89 -41.05 -40.72 6.16
CA LYS A 89 -42.36 -41.41 6.15
C LYS A 89 -42.40 -42.75 5.38
N PHE A 90 -41.30 -43.18 4.77
CA PHE A 90 -41.24 -44.36 3.90
C PHE A 90 -40.27 -45.47 4.36
N GLY A 91 -39.74 -45.37 5.58
CA GLY A 91 -38.95 -46.43 6.22
C GLY A 91 -37.46 -46.10 6.38
N ILE A 92 -36.75 -46.97 7.11
CA ILE A 92 -35.33 -46.87 7.44
C ILE A 92 -34.73 -48.28 7.35
N GLU A 93 -33.49 -48.40 6.85
CA GLU A 93 -32.73 -49.66 6.80
C GLU A 93 -32.51 -50.23 8.22
N LYS A 94 -32.64 -51.55 8.38
CA LYS A 94 -32.64 -52.21 9.71
C LYS A 94 -31.30 -52.79 10.13
N ASP A 95 -30.35 -52.83 9.20
CA ASP A 95 -29.06 -53.51 9.28
C ASP A 95 -27.90 -52.61 9.71
N ARG A 96 -28.16 -51.31 9.94
CA ARG A 96 -27.19 -50.34 10.49
C ARG A 96 -27.78 -49.45 11.60
N MET A 97 -28.61 -50.04 12.45
CA MET A 97 -29.27 -49.32 13.55
C MET A 97 -28.28 -49.06 14.72
N ASP A 98 -27.95 -47.79 14.95
CA ASP A 98 -27.33 -47.31 16.19
C ASP A 98 -28.28 -47.58 17.38
N GLN A 99 -27.76 -48.05 18.52
CA GLN A 99 -28.59 -48.36 19.70
C GLN A 99 -29.31 -47.13 20.31
N SER A 100 -28.90 -45.92 19.94
CA SER A 100 -29.56 -44.67 20.34
C SER A 100 -30.65 -44.19 19.36
N ALA A 101 -30.84 -44.85 18.22
CA ALA A 101 -31.81 -44.44 17.21
C ALA A 101 -33.27 -44.78 17.62
N VAL A 102 -34.12 -43.76 17.72
CA VAL A 102 -35.56 -43.87 18.00
C VAL A 102 -36.40 -43.64 16.74
N GLY A 103 -37.47 -44.42 16.58
CA GLY A 103 -38.32 -44.38 15.38
C GLY A 103 -39.25 -43.16 15.29
N HIS A 104 -39.87 -42.97 14.12
CA HIS A 104 -40.74 -41.83 13.77
C HIS A 104 -41.88 -41.53 14.79
N GLU A 105 -42.35 -42.53 15.54
CA GLU A 105 -43.40 -42.36 16.55
C GLU A 105 -42.89 -41.74 17.88
N TYR A 106 -41.57 -41.63 18.06
CA TYR A 106 -40.98 -41.02 19.24
C TYR A 106 -41.05 -39.49 19.21
N VAL A 107 -42.06 -38.93 19.87
CA VAL A 107 -42.16 -37.50 20.14
C VAL A 107 -41.43 -37.19 21.45
N ALA A 108 -40.18 -36.72 21.34
CA ALA A 108 -39.45 -36.15 22.47
C ALA A 108 -40.27 -35.01 23.11
N LYS A 109 -40.44 -35.03 24.44
CA LYS A 109 -41.24 -34.04 25.16
C LYS A 109 -40.42 -32.77 25.45
N VAL A 110 -40.00 -32.09 24.38
CA VAL A 110 -39.21 -30.85 24.45
C VAL A 110 -40.01 -29.75 25.13
N GLU A 111 -39.36 -28.93 25.95
CA GLU A 111 -39.99 -27.72 26.48
C GLU A 111 -40.34 -26.74 25.35
N LYS A 112 -41.52 -26.12 25.46
CA LYS A 112 -41.94 -25.07 24.52
C LYS A 112 -40.93 -23.92 24.52
N HIS A 113 -40.48 -23.56 23.32
CA HIS A 113 -39.68 -22.36 23.07
C HIS A 113 -40.43 -21.10 23.56
N ALA A 114 -39.70 -20.02 23.87
CA ALA A 114 -40.30 -18.80 24.42
C ALA A 114 -41.42 -18.22 23.52
N SER A 115 -41.27 -18.32 22.19
CA SER A 115 -42.28 -17.91 21.21
C SER A 115 -43.51 -18.82 21.10
N GLN A 116 -43.63 -19.85 21.94
CA GLN A 116 -44.78 -20.79 21.99
C GLN A 116 -45.44 -20.87 23.39
N LYS A 117 -44.90 -20.13 24.37
CA LYS A 117 -45.48 -19.95 25.70
C LYS A 117 -46.29 -18.63 25.66
N ASP A 118 -47.61 -18.71 25.79
CA ASP A 118 -48.48 -17.53 25.92
C ASP A 118 -48.15 -16.84 27.27
N TYR A 119 -47.36 -15.76 27.22
CA TYR A 119 -47.12 -14.89 28.37
C TYR A 119 -48.26 -13.86 28.46
N SER A 120 -48.73 -13.56 29.67
CA SER A 120 -49.75 -12.54 29.93
C SER A 120 -49.28 -11.09 29.65
N ALA A 121 -48.01 -10.91 29.30
CA ALA A 121 -47.43 -9.68 28.75
C ALA A 121 -46.39 -10.06 27.69
N GLY A 122 -46.61 -9.66 26.43
CA GLY A 122 -45.73 -9.98 25.30
C GLY A 122 -46.34 -9.60 23.95
N PHE A 123 -45.55 -9.70 22.88
CA PHE A 123 -46.00 -9.44 21.52
C PHE A 123 -46.79 -10.63 20.93
N GLY A 124 -48.03 -10.39 20.48
CA GLY A 124 -48.72 -11.25 19.52
C GLY A 124 -49.41 -12.51 20.05
N GLY A 125 -50.07 -12.43 21.21
CA GLY A 125 -50.91 -13.50 21.76
C GLY A 125 -52.42 -13.24 21.67
N LYS A 126 -53.24 -14.19 22.13
CA LYS A 126 -54.73 -14.16 22.06
C LYS A 126 -55.37 -13.03 22.91
N PHE A 127 -54.58 -12.28 23.67
CA PHE A 127 -55.04 -11.26 24.63
C PHE A 127 -54.72 -9.82 24.21
N GLY A 128 -54.22 -9.60 22.99
CA GLY A 128 -53.99 -8.26 22.42
C GLY A 128 -52.55 -7.74 22.56
N ILE A 129 -52.36 -6.48 22.15
CA ILE A 129 -51.05 -5.81 22.08
C ILE A 129 -50.96 -4.75 23.18
N GLN A 130 -49.80 -4.62 23.82
CA GLN A 130 -49.53 -3.59 24.84
C GLN A 130 -49.48 -2.18 24.23
N ALA A 131 -50.49 -1.37 24.54
CA ALA A 131 -50.65 -0.01 24.01
C ALA A 131 -49.61 1.00 24.54
N ASP A 132 -48.94 0.70 25.66
CA ASP A 132 -47.87 1.50 26.26
C ASP A 132 -46.50 1.29 25.60
N ARG A 133 -46.39 0.31 24.69
CA ARG A 133 -45.16 -0.01 23.94
C ARG A 133 -45.40 -0.08 22.42
N VAL A 134 -46.31 0.75 21.93
CA VAL A 134 -46.41 1.03 20.50
C VAL A 134 -45.23 1.91 20.12
N ASP A 135 -44.33 1.40 19.29
CA ASP A 135 -43.30 2.24 18.65
C ASP A 135 -44.00 3.40 17.95
N LYS A 136 -43.54 4.63 18.23
CA LYS A 136 -44.09 5.81 17.55
C LYS A 136 -44.01 5.59 16.05
N PRO A 137 -45.08 5.84 15.28
CA PRO A 137 -44.99 5.75 13.83
C PRO A 137 -43.84 6.65 13.38
N TYR A 138 -42.88 6.04 12.68
CA TYR A 138 -41.87 6.77 11.93
C TYR A 138 -42.63 7.81 11.09
N ARG A 139 -42.25 9.09 11.20
CA ARG A 139 -42.91 10.13 10.40
C ARG A 139 -42.75 9.74 8.95
N ASP A 140 -43.86 9.63 8.24
CA ASP A 140 -43.84 9.54 6.79
C ASP A 140 -43.48 10.91 6.22
N ASP A 141 -42.22 11.29 6.41
CA ASP A 141 -41.57 12.39 5.71
C ASP A 141 -41.31 11.88 4.27
N SER A 142 -42.40 11.59 3.56
CA SER A 142 -42.43 11.07 2.18
C SER A 142 -42.15 12.17 1.15
N GLU A 143 -41.04 12.89 1.37
CA GLU A 143 -40.14 13.14 0.25
C GLU A 143 -39.91 11.82 -0.48
N GLN A 144 -39.84 11.89 -1.81
CA GLN A 144 -39.80 10.68 -2.62
C GLN A 144 -38.52 9.87 -2.41
N TYR A 145 -38.60 8.92 -1.47
CA TYR A 145 -38.01 7.59 -1.58
C TYR A 145 -38.64 6.84 -2.76
N SER A 146 -38.55 7.45 -3.94
CA SER A 146 -38.08 6.74 -5.12
C SER A 146 -37.01 5.75 -4.68
N LEU A 147 -37.02 4.57 -5.29
CA LEU A 147 -35.85 3.69 -5.24
C LEU A 147 -34.71 4.46 -5.92
N LYS A 148 -33.95 5.26 -5.14
CA LYS A 148 -32.62 5.73 -5.51
C LYS A 148 -31.91 4.47 -5.93
N LYS A 149 -31.70 4.33 -7.25
CA LYS A 149 -31.03 3.15 -7.82
C LYS A 149 -29.83 2.90 -6.94
N ILE A 150 -29.77 1.74 -6.29
CA ILE A 150 -28.63 1.38 -5.45
C ILE A 150 -27.42 1.61 -6.36
N ASP A 151 -26.59 2.61 -6.04
CA ASP A 151 -25.59 3.07 -7.00
C ASP A 151 -24.40 2.12 -6.92
N THR A 152 -24.62 0.92 -7.47
CA THR A 152 -23.71 -0.23 -7.49
C THR A 152 -22.50 0.02 -8.39
N LYS A 153 -22.29 1.25 -8.85
CA LYS A 153 -21.06 1.68 -9.49
C LYS A 153 -19.93 1.59 -8.47
N VAL A 154 -19.05 0.62 -8.69
CA VAL A 154 -17.74 0.47 -8.02
C VAL A 154 -16.75 1.58 -8.44
N TRP A 155 -17.23 2.67 -9.06
CA TRP A 155 -16.47 3.80 -9.58
C TRP A 155 -17.32 5.08 -9.52
N ASP A 156 -16.74 6.19 -9.09
CA ASP A 156 -17.45 7.47 -9.05
C ASP A 156 -17.56 8.08 -10.47
N ALA A 157 -18.74 7.91 -11.08
CA ALA A 157 -19.03 8.44 -12.40
C ALA A 157 -19.11 9.97 -12.49
N SER A 158 -19.06 10.69 -11.35
CA SER A 158 -18.96 12.16 -11.35
C SER A 158 -17.53 12.68 -11.56
N LYS A 159 -16.51 11.81 -11.41
CA LYS A 159 -15.08 12.15 -11.52
C LYS A 159 -14.32 11.31 -12.57
N PRO A 160 -14.70 11.36 -13.87
CA PRO A 160 -13.93 10.71 -14.93
C PRO A 160 -12.48 11.23 -14.95
N GLY A 161 -11.51 10.33 -15.13
CA GLY A 161 -10.09 10.68 -15.15
C GLY A 161 -9.41 10.91 -13.78
N ARG A 162 -10.04 10.47 -12.67
CA ARG A 162 -9.37 10.43 -11.35
C ARG A 162 -9.33 9.02 -10.78
N LEU A 163 -8.18 8.63 -10.21
CA LEU A 163 -8.05 7.43 -9.37
C LEU A 163 -7.97 7.87 -7.90
N TRP A 164 -8.82 7.29 -7.06
CA TRP A 164 -9.10 7.80 -5.72
C TRP A 164 -9.66 6.69 -4.82
N ASN A 165 -9.29 6.68 -3.54
CA ASN A 165 -9.85 5.76 -2.54
C ASN A 165 -10.91 6.43 -1.62
N GLY A 166 -11.42 7.60 -2.03
CA GLY A 166 -12.53 8.30 -1.36
C GLY A 166 -12.10 9.49 -0.47
N PRO A 167 -13.07 10.17 0.15
CA PRO A 167 -12.86 11.43 0.87
C PRO A 167 -11.68 11.42 1.85
N GLY A 168 -10.84 12.46 1.76
CA GLY A 168 -9.59 12.58 2.54
C GLY A 168 -8.35 11.99 1.87
N THR A 169 -8.50 11.14 0.85
CA THR A 169 -7.37 10.58 0.09
C THR A 169 -6.99 11.42 -1.13
N TYR A 170 -5.77 11.27 -1.67
CA TYR A 170 -5.29 12.06 -2.81
C TYR A 170 -5.92 11.59 -4.15
N GLU A 171 -6.41 12.54 -4.95
CA GLU A 171 -7.08 12.30 -6.24
C GLU A 171 -6.09 12.29 -7.41
N ILE A 172 -5.57 11.12 -7.75
CA ILE A 172 -4.54 10.97 -8.80
C ILE A 172 -5.13 11.32 -10.17
N PRO A 173 -4.58 12.31 -10.89
CA PRO A 173 -4.93 12.60 -12.28
C PRO A 173 -4.47 11.47 -13.20
N VAL A 174 -5.35 10.92 -14.06
CA VAL A 174 -4.90 9.92 -15.05
C VAL A 174 -4.00 10.51 -16.13
N GLU A 175 -3.95 11.83 -16.22
CA GLU A 175 -2.98 12.62 -16.97
C GLU A 175 -1.52 12.26 -16.58
N LEU A 176 -1.27 11.77 -15.35
CA LEU A 176 0.00 11.16 -14.93
C LEU A 176 0.42 10.06 -15.91
N TYR A 177 -0.46 9.08 -16.12
CA TYR A 177 -0.18 7.94 -16.98
C TYR A 177 -0.17 8.35 -18.46
N ALA A 178 -0.93 9.38 -18.85
CA ALA A 178 -0.88 9.94 -20.20
C ALA A 178 0.48 10.59 -20.50
N GLU A 179 1.05 11.36 -19.57
CA GLU A 179 2.39 11.94 -19.69
C GLU A 179 3.47 10.84 -19.70
N ASN A 180 3.35 9.80 -18.88
CA ASN A 180 4.25 8.65 -18.92
C ASN A 180 4.21 7.90 -20.27
N ARG A 181 3.02 7.71 -20.86
CA ARG A 181 2.89 7.18 -22.24
C ARG A 181 3.53 8.10 -23.26
N LYS A 182 3.32 9.42 -23.18
CA LYS A 182 3.93 10.42 -24.06
C LYS A 182 5.47 10.35 -24.01
N ARG A 183 6.06 10.37 -22.80
CA ARG A 183 7.50 10.21 -22.58
C ARG A 183 8.05 8.92 -23.20
N LEU A 184 7.33 7.80 -23.05
CA LEU A 184 7.71 6.50 -23.62
C LEU A 184 7.59 6.46 -25.15
N ILE A 185 6.54 7.06 -25.73
CA ILE A 185 6.37 7.22 -27.17
C ILE A 185 7.53 8.02 -27.76
N GLU A 186 7.88 9.15 -27.15
CA GLU A 186 8.97 10.03 -27.58
C GLU A 186 10.33 9.31 -27.50
N GLN A 187 10.61 8.62 -26.39
CA GLN A 187 11.84 7.84 -26.19
C GLN A 187 12.00 6.68 -27.20
N ILE A 188 10.91 5.97 -27.54
CA ILE A 188 10.94 4.85 -28.49
C ILE A 188 10.98 5.34 -29.94
N HIS A 189 10.19 6.37 -30.30
CA HIS A 189 10.17 6.95 -31.64
C HIS A 189 11.54 7.53 -32.04
N ALA A 190 12.30 8.07 -31.09
CA ALA A 190 13.67 8.53 -31.30
C ALA A 190 14.69 7.39 -31.59
N LYS A 191 14.32 6.11 -31.36
CA LYS A 191 15.18 4.93 -31.59
C LYS A 191 14.69 4.06 -32.75
N ASP A 192 13.38 3.91 -32.91
CA ASP A 192 12.73 3.27 -34.07
C ASP A 192 11.61 4.19 -34.59
N PRO A 193 11.90 5.04 -35.59
CA PRO A 193 10.91 5.93 -36.21
C PRO A 193 10.00 5.20 -37.22
N GLY A 194 10.05 3.87 -37.28
CA GLY A 194 9.19 3.03 -38.11
C GLY A 194 7.79 2.88 -37.52
N LYS A 195 7.31 1.63 -37.40
CA LYS A 195 5.97 1.33 -36.89
C LYS A 195 5.95 0.25 -35.80
N PRO A 196 6.78 0.36 -34.74
CA PRO A 196 6.68 -0.53 -33.59
C PRO A 196 5.36 -0.30 -32.84
N VAL A 197 4.81 -1.37 -32.26
CA VAL A 197 3.74 -1.30 -31.26
C VAL A 197 4.30 -1.84 -29.94
N ILE A 198 4.25 -1.03 -28.88
CA ILE A 198 4.54 -1.49 -27.52
C ILE A 198 3.40 -2.39 -27.06
N LEU A 199 3.73 -3.51 -26.42
CA LEU A 199 2.78 -4.43 -25.79
C LEU A 199 3.21 -4.79 -24.37
N LEU A 200 2.36 -4.46 -23.40
CA LEU A 200 2.52 -4.85 -22.00
C LEU A 200 1.34 -5.74 -21.54
N GLN A 201 1.63 -6.63 -20.60
CA GLN A 201 0.66 -7.47 -19.91
C GLN A 201 0.63 -7.07 -18.43
N GLY A 202 -0.56 -6.90 -17.87
CA GLY A 202 -0.75 -6.66 -16.45
C GLY A 202 -0.60 -7.93 -15.60
N GLY A 203 -0.60 -7.75 -14.28
CA GLY A 203 -0.66 -8.86 -13.32
C GLY A 203 -1.98 -9.62 -13.42
N ASP A 204 -1.95 -10.91 -13.11
CA ASP A 204 -3.15 -11.74 -12.90
C ASP A 204 -3.38 -11.90 -11.38
N GLU A 205 -4.57 -12.34 -10.95
CA GLU A 205 -4.78 -12.78 -9.56
C GLU A 205 -4.00 -14.09 -9.29
N ILE A 206 -3.40 -14.22 -8.11
CA ILE A 206 -2.56 -15.39 -7.75
C ILE A 206 -3.21 -16.15 -6.57
N PRO A 207 -3.64 -17.41 -6.75
CA PRO A 207 -4.20 -18.24 -5.67
C PRO A 207 -3.14 -18.65 -4.65
N PHE A 208 -3.57 -18.86 -3.40
CA PHE A 208 -2.81 -19.59 -2.38
C PHE A 208 -2.66 -21.04 -2.83
N TYR A 209 -1.52 -21.34 -3.46
CA TYR A 209 -1.17 -22.66 -4.00
C TYR A 209 -2.24 -23.18 -5.00
N ASP A 210 -3.03 -24.17 -4.60
CA ASP A 210 -4.08 -24.85 -5.37
C ASP A 210 -5.51 -24.54 -4.87
N THR A 211 -5.66 -23.58 -3.94
CA THR A 211 -6.97 -23.14 -3.40
C THR A 211 -7.63 -22.04 -4.23
N ASP A 212 -8.89 -21.70 -3.89
CA ASP A 212 -9.70 -20.66 -4.53
C ASP A 212 -9.51 -19.25 -3.94
N ILE A 213 -8.73 -19.12 -2.87
CA ILE A 213 -8.42 -17.84 -2.19
C ILE A 213 -7.12 -17.25 -2.74
N THR A 214 -7.04 -15.93 -2.94
CA THR A 214 -5.81 -15.27 -3.45
C THR A 214 -4.84 -14.88 -2.35
N TYR A 215 -3.53 -14.99 -2.61
CA TYR A 215 -2.43 -14.69 -1.66
C TYR A 215 -2.54 -13.32 -0.96
N SER A 216 -3.13 -12.35 -1.65
CA SER A 216 -3.31 -10.98 -1.18
C SER A 216 -4.42 -10.29 -1.99
N VAL A 217 -4.76 -9.06 -1.58
CA VAL A 217 -5.48 -8.12 -2.45
C VAL A 217 -4.59 -7.79 -3.65
N PHE A 218 -5.11 -7.96 -4.86
CA PHE A 218 -4.38 -7.71 -6.10
C PHE A 218 -3.62 -6.36 -6.11
N ARG A 219 -2.33 -6.41 -6.47
CA ARG A 219 -1.48 -5.25 -6.80
C ARG A 219 -1.03 -5.42 -8.26
N GLN A 220 -1.14 -4.35 -9.04
CA GLN A 220 -0.79 -4.34 -10.46
C GLN A 220 0.73 -4.46 -10.66
N GLU A 221 1.15 -5.02 -11.81
CA GLU A 221 2.56 -5.03 -12.23
C GLU A 221 3.04 -3.58 -12.47
N SER A 222 4.20 -3.22 -11.90
CA SER A 222 4.63 -1.83 -11.75
C SER A 222 4.88 -1.11 -13.08
N ASN A 223 5.33 -1.78 -14.14
CA ASN A 223 5.55 -1.16 -15.45
C ASN A 223 4.23 -0.97 -16.23
N PHE A 224 3.29 -1.91 -16.12
CA PHE A 224 1.94 -1.79 -16.62
C PHE A 224 1.17 -0.66 -15.91
N LEU A 225 1.30 -0.59 -14.58
CA LEU A 225 0.71 0.45 -13.75
C LEU A 225 1.26 1.83 -14.11
N TRP A 226 2.59 1.96 -14.24
CA TRP A 226 3.26 3.20 -14.68
C TRP A 226 2.75 3.72 -16.03
N THR A 227 2.39 2.80 -16.93
CA THR A 227 1.98 3.10 -18.31
C THR A 227 0.48 3.37 -18.45
N PHE A 228 -0.39 2.69 -17.69
CA PHE A 228 -1.85 2.72 -17.91
C PHE A 228 -2.69 3.14 -16.70
N GLY A 229 -2.18 3.08 -15.47
CA GLY A 229 -2.95 3.35 -14.24
C GLY A 229 -3.99 2.29 -13.88
N VAL A 230 -4.03 1.18 -14.61
CA VAL A 230 -5.12 0.19 -14.55
C VAL A 230 -5.07 -0.64 -13.28
N THR A 231 -6.14 -0.62 -12.49
CA THR A 231 -6.28 -1.35 -11.23
C THR A 231 -6.80 -2.79 -11.39
N GLU A 232 -7.37 -3.15 -12.54
CA GLU A 232 -7.97 -4.48 -12.75
C GLU A 232 -6.94 -5.54 -13.20
N PRO A 233 -7.07 -6.80 -12.74
CA PRO A 233 -6.19 -7.90 -13.12
C PRO A 233 -6.46 -8.42 -14.54
N GLY A 234 -5.48 -9.14 -15.08
CA GLY A 234 -5.57 -9.90 -16.33
C GLY A 234 -5.62 -9.07 -17.62
N CYS A 235 -5.48 -7.75 -17.53
CA CYS A 235 -5.51 -6.80 -18.63
C CYS A 235 -4.22 -6.82 -19.48
N PHE A 236 -4.31 -6.37 -20.73
CA PHE A 236 -3.18 -6.07 -21.61
C PHE A 236 -3.32 -4.64 -22.13
N GLY A 237 -2.22 -4.02 -22.56
CA GLY A 237 -2.21 -2.65 -23.02
C GLY A 237 -1.18 -2.46 -24.12
N ALA A 238 -1.54 -1.70 -25.15
CA ALA A 238 -0.67 -1.48 -26.30
C ALA A 238 -0.59 -0.01 -26.71
N ILE A 239 0.52 0.38 -27.33
CA ILE A 239 0.74 1.73 -27.82
C ILE A 239 1.33 1.65 -29.23
N ASP A 240 0.58 2.13 -30.23
CA ASP A 240 1.11 2.35 -31.57
C ASP A 240 1.95 3.63 -31.58
N ILE A 241 3.25 3.48 -31.81
CA ILE A 241 4.21 4.59 -31.75
C ILE A 241 4.03 5.56 -32.92
N ALA A 242 3.60 5.07 -34.09
CA ALA A 242 3.44 5.89 -35.29
C ALA A 242 2.17 6.76 -35.21
N THR A 243 1.04 6.21 -34.72
CA THR A 243 -0.21 6.99 -34.57
C THR A 243 -0.42 7.57 -33.16
N LYS A 244 0.49 7.28 -32.22
CA LYS A 244 0.41 7.59 -30.78
C LYS A 244 -0.84 7.04 -30.07
N LYS A 245 -1.58 6.12 -30.72
CA LYS A 245 -2.83 5.56 -30.17
C LYS A 245 -2.54 4.56 -29.06
N THR A 246 -3.19 4.78 -27.91
CA THR A 246 -3.19 3.86 -26.77
C THR A 246 -4.40 2.93 -26.84
N PHE A 247 -4.19 1.65 -26.55
CA PHE A 247 -5.21 0.59 -26.51
C PHE A 247 -5.18 -0.13 -25.16
N LEU A 248 -6.35 -0.51 -24.66
CA LEU A 248 -6.52 -1.31 -23.44
C LEU A 248 -7.38 -2.54 -23.76
N PHE A 249 -6.95 -3.70 -23.27
CA PHE A 249 -7.60 -4.99 -23.50
C PHE A 249 -7.98 -5.61 -22.16
N VAL A 250 -9.27 -5.63 -21.83
CA VAL A 250 -9.78 -6.11 -20.53
C VAL A 250 -10.37 -7.52 -20.65
N PRO A 251 -10.36 -8.35 -19.59
CA PRO A 251 -11.02 -9.65 -19.63
C PRO A 251 -12.51 -9.57 -20.01
N ARG A 252 -13.04 -10.64 -20.61
CA ARG A 252 -14.47 -10.88 -20.72
C ARG A 252 -14.85 -11.92 -19.66
N PHE A 253 -15.75 -11.57 -18.76
CA PHE A 253 -16.22 -12.47 -17.71
C PHE A 253 -17.62 -13.03 -18.03
N PRO A 254 -17.96 -14.24 -17.56
CA PRO A 254 -19.31 -14.82 -17.70
C PRO A 254 -20.32 -14.13 -16.78
N THR A 255 -21.62 -14.26 -17.08
CA THR A 255 -22.72 -13.68 -16.28
C THR A 255 -22.68 -14.05 -14.80
N SER A 256 -22.15 -15.23 -14.45
CA SER A 256 -21.95 -15.66 -13.05
C SER A 256 -21.02 -14.74 -12.26
N TYR A 257 -20.07 -14.07 -12.91
CA TYR A 257 -19.20 -13.08 -12.26
C TYR A 257 -20.00 -11.95 -11.60
N LEU A 258 -21.12 -11.54 -12.22
CA LEU A 258 -21.99 -10.47 -11.71
C LEU A 258 -22.61 -10.82 -10.35
N ILE A 259 -22.80 -12.12 -10.07
CA ILE A 259 -23.35 -12.65 -8.81
C ILE A 259 -22.29 -12.59 -7.70
N TRP A 260 -21.04 -12.94 -8.01
CA TRP A 260 -19.96 -13.13 -7.03
C TRP A 260 -19.07 -11.90 -6.81
N ARG A 261 -18.97 -11.01 -7.79
CA ARG A 261 -18.03 -9.88 -7.82
C ARG A 261 -18.71 -8.54 -8.16
N GLY A 262 -20.02 -8.52 -8.40
CA GLY A 262 -20.80 -7.31 -8.69
C GLY A 262 -20.79 -6.88 -10.17
N PRO A 263 -21.45 -5.75 -10.50
CA PRO A 263 -21.61 -5.29 -11.87
C PRO A 263 -20.28 -4.88 -12.50
N LEU A 264 -20.05 -5.37 -13.72
CA LEU A 264 -18.88 -5.00 -14.51
C LEU A 264 -19.08 -3.62 -15.16
N PRO A 265 -18.06 -2.74 -15.13
CA PRO A 265 -18.08 -1.52 -15.94
C PRO A 265 -18.05 -1.86 -17.43
N SER A 266 -18.76 -1.08 -18.25
CA SER A 266 -18.73 -1.23 -19.70
C SER A 266 -17.37 -0.80 -20.28
N LEU A 267 -17.09 -1.14 -21.55
CA LEU A 267 -15.89 -0.66 -22.24
C LEU A 267 -15.85 0.88 -22.31
N GLU A 268 -17.00 1.55 -22.36
CA GLU A 268 -17.11 3.01 -22.29
C GLU A 268 -16.78 3.54 -20.89
N ASP A 269 -17.24 2.89 -19.82
CA ASP A 269 -16.92 3.26 -18.44
C ASP A 269 -15.42 3.13 -18.16
N ILE A 270 -14.81 2.04 -18.64
CA ILE A 270 -13.36 1.81 -18.55
C ILE A 270 -12.58 2.86 -19.37
N SER A 271 -13.09 3.20 -20.57
CA SER A 271 -12.53 4.27 -21.42
C SER A 271 -12.54 5.63 -20.71
N ARG A 272 -13.67 5.97 -20.05
CA ARG A 272 -13.82 7.19 -19.24
C ARG A 272 -13.01 7.18 -17.94
N LYS A 273 -12.87 6.03 -17.28
CA LYS A 273 -12.06 5.88 -16.06
C LYS A 273 -10.59 6.19 -16.33
N TYR A 274 -10.02 5.64 -17.39
CA TYR A 274 -8.58 5.74 -17.69
C TYR A 274 -8.19 6.76 -18.76
N GLN A 275 -9.16 7.44 -19.38
CA GLN A 275 -8.97 8.28 -20.58
C GLN A 275 -8.22 7.54 -21.71
N ILE A 276 -8.56 6.27 -21.96
CA ILE A 276 -8.00 5.45 -23.06
C ILE A 276 -9.13 5.17 -24.06
N PRO A 277 -9.19 5.85 -25.22
CA PRO A 277 -10.34 5.73 -26.12
C PRO A 277 -10.58 4.31 -26.67
N ASN A 278 -9.50 3.57 -26.97
CA ASN A 278 -9.59 2.27 -27.64
C ASN A 278 -9.58 1.12 -26.61
N VAL A 279 -10.70 0.92 -25.91
CA VAL A 279 -10.89 -0.22 -25.00
C VAL A 279 -11.57 -1.38 -25.73
N HIS A 280 -10.97 -2.55 -25.66
CA HIS A 280 -11.47 -3.79 -26.26
C HIS A 280 -11.44 -4.93 -25.22
N HIS A 281 -12.06 -6.06 -25.55
CA HIS A 281 -11.89 -7.28 -24.77
C HIS A 281 -10.60 -8.03 -25.18
N LYS A 282 -10.00 -8.75 -24.22
CA LYS A 282 -8.74 -9.51 -24.34
C LYS A 282 -8.77 -10.58 -25.43
N ASP A 283 -9.93 -11.18 -25.68
CA ASP A 283 -10.17 -12.13 -26.78
C ASP A 283 -9.92 -11.52 -28.18
N ASN A 284 -9.99 -10.20 -28.33
CA ASN A 284 -9.77 -9.49 -29.59
C ASN A 284 -8.32 -8.97 -29.76
N ILE A 285 -7.39 -9.24 -28.84
CA ILE A 285 -6.03 -8.70 -28.90
C ILE A 285 -5.30 -9.08 -30.20
N ALA A 286 -5.41 -10.33 -30.62
CA ALA A 286 -4.74 -10.84 -31.82
C ALA A 286 -5.33 -10.29 -33.13
N SER A 287 -6.60 -9.89 -33.17
CA SER A 287 -7.23 -9.28 -34.35
C SER A 287 -6.94 -7.78 -34.43
N ILE A 288 -7.04 -7.05 -33.31
CA ILE A 288 -6.71 -5.62 -33.24
C ILE A 288 -5.24 -5.39 -33.58
N LEU A 289 -4.30 -6.15 -33.00
CA LEU A 289 -2.87 -6.00 -33.31
C LEU A 289 -2.55 -6.31 -34.77
N ARG A 290 -3.24 -7.28 -35.42
CA ARG A 290 -3.12 -7.53 -36.87
C ARG A 290 -3.61 -6.33 -37.69
N ASN A 291 -4.75 -5.75 -37.32
CA ASN A 291 -5.31 -4.58 -38.01
C ASN A 291 -4.44 -3.32 -37.85
N LEU A 292 -3.67 -3.21 -36.75
CA LEU A 292 -2.64 -2.17 -36.62
C LEU A 292 -1.47 -2.36 -37.59
N ASN A 293 -1.21 -3.58 -38.07
CA ASN A 293 -0.09 -3.94 -38.97
C ASN A 293 1.27 -3.33 -38.51
N PRO A 294 1.81 -3.77 -37.37
CA PRO A 294 3.08 -3.29 -36.81
C PRO A 294 4.31 -3.87 -37.54
N SER A 295 5.42 -3.12 -37.56
CA SER A 295 6.71 -3.65 -38.03
C SER A 295 7.36 -4.61 -37.02
N VAL A 296 7.05 -4.42 -35.73
CA VAL A 296 7.50 -5.24 -34.60
C VAL A 296 6.62 -4.98 -33.37
N LEU A 297 6.37 -6.00 -32.55
CA LEU A 297 5.85 -5.84 -31.19
C LEU A 297 7.03 -5.68 -30.23
N LEU A 298 7.05 -4.59 -29.46
CA LEU A 298 8.02 -4.37 -28.38
C LEU A 298 7.45 -4.90 -27.07
N THR A 299 8.08 -5.93 -26.48
CA THR A 299 7.62 -6.61 -25.25
C THR A 299 8.61 -6.42 -24.08
N LEU A 300 8.11 -6.53 -22.85
CA LEU A 300 8.89 -6.23 -21.64
C LEU A 300 9.69 -7.44 -21.13
N LYS A 301 10.99 -7.49 -21.44
CA LYS A 301 11.91 -8.51 -20.92
C LYS A 301 13.23 -7.88 -20.44
N GLY A 302 13.54 -8.07 -19.17
CA GLY A 302 14.82 -7.67 -18.58
C GLY A 302 14.96 -8.16 -17.15
N VAL A 303 16.17 -8.10 -16.62
CA VAL A 303 16.49 -8.61 -15.27
C VAL A 303 16.46 -7.44 -14.29
N ASN A 304 15.66 -7.57 -13.22
CA ASN A 304 15.71 -6.63 -12.11
C ASN A 304 17.04 -6.80 -11.35
N SER A 305 17.75 -5.68 -11.10
CA SER A 305 19.11 -5.66 -10.56
C SER A 305 19.27 -6.04 -9.08
N ASP A 306 18.16 -6.25 -8.38
CA ASP A 306 18.10 -6.42 -6.93
C ASP A 306 17.50 -7.77 -6.54
N SER A 307 16.54 -8.28 -7.31
CA SER A 307 16.02 -9.65 -7.18
C SER A 307 16.68 -10.66 -8.12
N ASN A 308 17.39 -10.20 -9.17
CA ASN A 308 17.89 -10.98 -10.30
C ASN A 308 16.79 -11.76 -11.06
N LEU A 309 15.51 -11.43 -10.84
CA LEU A 309 14.38 -12.04 -11.55
C LEU A 309 14.16 -11.39 -12.92
N LEU A 310 13.77 -12.21 -13.89
CA LEU A 310 13.37 -11.77 -15.22
C LEU A 310 11.93 -11.24 -15.20
N SER A 311 11.67 -10.09 -15.83
CA SER A 311 10.31 -9.58 -16.01
C SER A 311 9.47 -10.51 -16.89
N ARG A 312 8.17 -10.61 -16.59
CA ARG A 312 7.22 -11.41 -17.36
C ARG A 312 6.99 -10.76 -18.73
N GLU A 313 7.46 -11.41 -19.78
CA GLU A 313 7.20 -11.00 -21.15
C GLU A 313 5.71 -11.21 -21.50
N ALA A 314 5.10 -10.25 -22.20
CA ALA A 314 3.68 -10.29 -22.54
C ALA A 314 3.39 -11.40 -23.57
N HIS A 315 2.40 -12.26 -23.29
CA HIS A 315 2.08 -13.41 -24.13
C HIS A 315 0.56 -13.58 -24.35
N PHE A 316 0.15 -13.77 -25.61
CA PHE A 316 -1.24 -14.07 -26.00
C PHE A 316 -1.27 -15.08 -27.15
N GLU A 317 -2.40 -15.77 -27.35
CA GLU A 317 -2.56 -16.75 -28.42
C GLU A 317 -2.46 -16.09 -29.81
N GLY A 318 -1.54 -16.55 -30.65
CA GLY A 318 -1.28 -15.94 -31.96
C GLY A 318 -0.16 -14.89 -31.97
N ILE A 319 0.54 -14.66 -30.85
CA ILE A 319 1.72 -13.75 -30.80
C ILE A 319 2.88 -14.24 -31.69
N ASP A 320 2.95 -15.55 -31.93
CA ASP A 320 3.87 -16.23 -32.87
C ASP A 320 3.78 -15.70 -34.31
N LYS A 321 2.66 -15.09 -34.68
CA LYS A 321 2.40 -14.55 -36.03
C LYS A 321 2.89 -13.10 -36.19
N PHE A 322 3.55 -12.56 -35.15
CA PHE A 322 4.14 -11.22 -35.14
C PHE A 322 5.65 -11.32 -34.96
N ARG A 323 6.38 -10.37 -35.56
CA ARG A 323 7.77 -10.14 -35.19
C ARG A 323 7.80 -9.52 -33.80
N VAL A 324 8.50 -10.13 -32.85
CA VAL A 324 8.67 -9.63 -31.48
C VAL A 324 10.11 -9.15 -31.27
N ASN A 325 10.29 -8.07 -30.51
CA ASN A 325 11.57 -7.64 -29.96
C ASN A 325 11.40 -7.33 -28.47
N ASN A 326 12.17 -8.03 -27.64
CA ASN A 326 12.07 -7.99 -26.19
C ASN A 326 13.30 -7.40 -25.49
N THR A 327 14.32 -6.95 -26.22
CA THR A 327 15.60 -6.48 -25.65
C THR A 327 15.63 -4.98 -25.34
N VAL A 328 14.75 -4.20 -25.98
CA VAL A 328 14.76 -2.72 -25.89
C VAL A 328 13.89 -2.23 -24.72
N LEU A 329 12.62 -2.62 -24.69
CA LEU A 329 11.57 -1.91 -23.94
C LEU A 329 11.84 -1.78 -22.44
N TYR A 330 12.40 -2.83 -21.81
CA TYR A 330 12.66 -2.86 -20.38
C TYR A 330 13.58 -1.71 -19.93
N ASN A 331 14.69 -1.49 -20.64
CA ASN A 331 15.66 -0.46 -20.28
C ASN A 331 15.11 0.95 -20.50
N GLU A 332 14.26 1.15 -21.50
CA GLU A 332 13.64 2.46 -21.76
C GLU A 332 12.60 2.81 -20.69
N ILE A 333 11.68 1.90 -20.36
CA ILE A 333 10.70 2.12 -19.28
C ILE A 333 11.41 2.29 -17.93
N ALA A 334 12.37 1.41 -17.61
CA ALA A 334 13.11 1.51 -16.35
C ALA A 334 13.90 2.82 -16.25
N ASN A 335 14.56 3.28 -17.31
CA ASN A 335 15.26 4.56 -17.28
C ASN A 335 14.32 5.77 -17.26
N LEU A 336 13.08 5.67 -17.76
CA LEU A 336 12.08 6.73 -17.58
C LEU A 336 11.54 6.77 -16.14
N ARG A 337 11.26 5.61 -15.53
CA ARG A 337 10.83 5.46 -14.12
C ARG A 337 11.81 6.06 -13.09
N VAL A 338 13.11 6.10 -13.40
CA VAL A 338 14.14 6.76 -12.57
C VAL A 338 13.79 8.24 -12.31
N TYR A 339 13.18 8.93 -13.27
CA TYR A 339 12.88 10.37 -13.22
C TYR A 339 11.38 10.61 -13.06
N LYS A 340 10.95 11.13 -11.91
CA LYS A 340 9.52 11.30 -11.59
C LYS A 340 8.97 12.61 -12.16
N THR A 341 7.85 12.57 -12.88
CA THR A 341 7.02 13.72 -13.26
C THR A 341 6.45 14.43 -12.04
N ASP A 342 5.92 15.64 -12.20
CA ASP A 342 5.37 16.40 -11.07
C ASP A 342 4.13 15.70 -10.48
N PHE A 343 3.33 15.04 -11.33
CA PHE A 343 2.24 14.15 -10.91
C PHE A 343 2.75 12.96 -10.09
N GLU A 344 3.81 12.26 -10.52
CA GLU A 344 4.42 11.17 -9.74
C GLU A 344 4.95 11.67 -8.38
N LEU A 345 5.56 12.86 -8.34
CA LEU A 345 6.06 13.46 -7.11
C LEU A 345 4.95 13.86 -6.13
N ASP A 346 3.77 14.27 -6.61
CA ASP A 346 2.63 14.56 -5.73
C ASP A 346 2.07 13.31 -5.05
N VAL A 347 1.99 12.18 -5.77
CA VAL A 347 1.61 10.90 -5.13
C VAL A 347 2.69 10.46 -4.13
N MET A 348 3.97 10.61 -4.46
CA MET A 348 5.07 10.27 -3.56
C MET A 348 5.14 11.18 -2.31
N ARG A 349 4.79 12.46 -2.42
CA ARG A 349 4.58 13.36 -1.28
C ARG A 349 3.45 12.85 -0.38
N TYR A 350 2.29 12.56 -0.96
CA TYR A 350 1.12 12.08 -0.20
C TYR A 350 1.42 10.79 0.58
N VAL A 351 1.98 9.76 -0.05
CA VAL A 351 2.29 8.48 0.64
C VAL A 351 3.42 8.63 1.66
N SER A 352 4.37 9.55 1.45
CA SER A 352 5.40 9.91 2.45
C SER A 352 4.80 10.62 3.67
N ASP A 353 3.81 11.49 3.46
CA ASP A 353 3.12 12.22 4.54
C ASP A 353 2.28 11.27 5.40
N ILE A 354 1.47 10.40 4.78
CA ILE A 354 0.71 9.35 5.47
C ILE A 354 1.63 8.42 6.25
N SER A 355 2.75 7.97 5.65
CA SER A 355 3.71 7.10 6.34
C SER A 355 4.41 7.81 7.50
N SER A 356 4.75 9.09 7.33
CA SER A 356 5.31 9.92 8.40
C SER A 356 4.33 10.11 9.56
N GLU A 357 3.04 10.28 9.26
CA GLU A 357 1.97 10.37 10.25
C GLU A 357 1.75 9.05 11.01
N ALA A 358 1.75 7.92 10.29
CA ALA A 358 1.67 6.60 10.89
C ALA A 358 2.87 6.32 11.81
N HIS A 359 4.11 6.63 11.39
CA HIS A 359 5.30 6.58 12.26
C HIS A 359 5.14 7.46 13.50
N ARG A 360 4.75 8.72 13.35
CA ARG A 360 4.50 9.63 14.48
C ARG A 360 3.44 9.07 15.45
N LYS A 361 2.41 8.38 14.96
CA LYS A 361 1.40 7.71 15.79
C LYS A 361 1.99 6.50 16.52
N VAL A 362 2.71 5.61 15.82
CA VAL A 362 3.33 4.42 16.40
C VAL A 362 4.38 4.77 17.46
N MET A 363 5.18 5.82 17.27
CA MET A 363 6.13 6.31 18.29
C MET A 363 5.45 6.67 19.63
N ARG A 364 4.18 7.08 19.63
CA ARG A 364 3.39 7.35 20.85
C ARG A 364 2.68 6.11 21.41
N PHE A 365 2.54 5.04 20.61
CA PHE A 365 1.87 3.79 20.99
C PHE A 365 2.86 2.75 21.54
N ALA A 366 4.05 2.65 20.94
CA ALA A 366 5.10 1.71 21.29
C ALA A 366 5.70 2.03 22.67
N LYS A 367 5.74 1.03 23.55
CA LYS A 367 6.21 1.12 24.94
C LYS A 367 6.45 -0.29 25.50
N PRO A 368 7.15 -0.45 26.64
CA PRO A 368 7.37 -1.77 27.23
C PRO A 368 6.07 -2.52 27.51
N GLY A 369 6.08 -3.85 27.30
CA GLY A 369 4.89 -4.70 27.40
C GLY A 369 3.95 -4.66 26.18
N LYS A 370 4.27 -3.86 25.15
CA LYS A 370 3.73 -4.06 23.79
C LYS A 370 4.53 -5.13 23.06
N THR A 371 3.92 -5.79 22.09
CA THR A 371 4.68 -6.57 21.09
C THR A 371 4.93 -5.72 19.86
N GLU A 372 5.94 -6.12 19.08
CA GLU A 372 6.30 -5.49 17.82
C GLU A 372 5.14 -5.51 16.81
N TYR A 373 4.44 -6.64 16.64
CA TYR A 373 3.29 -6.77 15.71
C TYR A 373 2.10 -5.87 16.10
N GLN A 374 1.96 -5.49 17.38
CA GLN A 374 0.94 -4.50 17.78
C GLN A 374 1.29 -3.10 17.27
N CYS A 375 2.58 -2.81 17.06
CA CYS A 375 3.06 -1.54 16.51
C CYS A 375 2.95 -1.53 14.98
N GLU A 376 3.24 -2.66 14.31
CA GLU A 376 2.92 -2.89 12.90
C GLU A 376 1.42 -2.71 12.63
N ALA A 377 0.55 -3.33 13.45
CA ALA A 377 -0.90 -3.21 13.30
C ALA A 377 -1.39 -1.75 13.43
N GLU A 378 -0.81 -0.97 14.35
CA GLU A 378 -1.12 0.46 14.52
C GLU A 378 -0.65 1.31 13.32
N PHE A 379 0.50 0.98 12.71
CA PHE A 379 0.96 1.60 11.47
C PHE A 379 0.00 1.33 10.31
N LEU A 380 -0.25 0.04 10.04
CA LEU A 380 -1.10 -0.42 8.94
C LEU A 380 -2.54 0.10 9.08
N HIS A 381 -3.06 0.15 10.31
CA HIS A 381 -4.35 0.75 10.62
C HIS A 381 -4.41 2.22 10.21
N TYR A 382 -3.41 3.04 10.56
CA TYR A 382 -3.41 4.46 10.17
C TYR A 382 -3.28 4.64 8.66
N CYS A 383 -2.32 3.95 8.03
CA CYS A 383 -2.06 4.02 6.60
C CYS A 383 -3.31 3.70 5.77
N TYR A 384 -4.07 2.67 6.15
CA TYR A 384 -5.29 2.33 5.42
C TYR A 384 -6.50 3.19 5.83
N ALA A 385 -6.76 3.38 7.13
CA ALA A 385 -7.98 4.05 7.61
C ALA A 385 -7.96 5.58 7.45
N THR A 386 -6.78 6.21 7.32
CA THR A 386 -6.63 7.64 7.05
C THR A 386 -6.07 7.92 5.65
N GLY A 387 -5.06 7.15 5.22
CA GLY A 387 -4.41 7.36 3.93
C GLY A 387 -4.99 6.57 2.75
N GLY A 388 -6.01 5.74 2.96
CA GLY A 388 -6.52 4.83 1.91
C GLY A 388 -5.47 3.84 1.38
N CYS A 389 -4.32 3.69 2.04
CA CYS A 389 -3.22 2.85 1.62
C CYS A 389 -3.52 1.40 2.02
N ARG A 390 -4.28 0.69 1.17
CA ARG A 390 -4.68 -0.71 1.40
C ARG A 390 -3.51 -1.71 1.37
N HIS A 391 -2.38 -1.30 0.80
CA HIS A 391 -1.14 -2.07 0.72
C HIS A 391 -0.03 -1.38 1.51
N THR A 392 0.86 -2.17 2.09
CA THR A 392 2.20 -1.72 2.50
C THR A 392 3.17 -1.89 1.32
N SER A 393 4.26 -1.13 1.29
CA SER A 393 5.26 -1.21 0.21
C SER A 393 6.15 -2.45 0.33
N TYR A 394 6.36 -2.93 1.56
CA TYR A 394 7.12 -4.11 1.96
C TYR A 394 6.59 -4.62 3.32
N THR A 395 6.98 -5.82 3.76
CA THR A 395 6.65 -6.31 5.11
C THR A 395 7.24 -5.37 6.16
N CYS A 396 6.42 -4.89 7.11
CA CYS A 396 6.87 -3.97 8.15
C CYS A 396 7.95 -4.61 9.02
N ILE A 397 9.03 -3.87 9.28
CA ILE A 397 10.18 -4.30 10.06
C ILE A 397 10.07 -3.62 11.43
N CYS A 398 9.39 -4.25 12.40
CA CYS A 398 9.22 -3.70 13.73
C CYS A 398 10.23 -4.33 14.70
N ALA A 399 11.50 -3.92 14.66
CA ALA A 399 12.54 -4.55 15.46
C ALA A 399 12.73 -3.86 16.83
N SER A 400 12.80 -4.64 17.92
CA SER A 400 13.08 -4.15 19.27
C SER A 400 14.30 -4.81 19.93
N GLY A 401 15.14 -3.99 20.56
CA GLY A 401 16.38 -4.44 21.21
C GLY A 401 17.34 -5.07 20.20
N ALA A 402 17.89 -6.24 20.54
CA ALA A 402 18.80 -7.00 19.68
C ALA A 402 18.25 -7.27 18.26
N ASN A 403 16.93 -7.39 18.08
CA ASN A 403 16.31 -7.55 16.76
C ASN A 403 16.70 -6.40 15.80
N GLY A 404 17.02 -5.22 16.31
CA GLY A 404 17.43 -4.06 15.51
C GLY A 404 18.74 -4.26 14.72
N ALA A 405 19.49 -5.34 14.96
CA ALA A 405 20.63 -5.75 14.15
C ALA A 405 20.22 -6.60 12.91
N ILE A 406 18.98 -7.10 12.85
CA ILE A 406 18.47 -7.94 11.76
C ILE A 406 17.81 -7.02 10.72
N LEU A 407 18.55 -6.71 9.65
CA LEU A 407 18.20 -5.63 8.70
C LEU A 407 16.77 -5.71 8.12
N HIS A 408 16.32 -6.92 7.77
CA HIS A 408 14.97 -7.23 7.27
C HIS A 408 14.22 -8.17 8.26
N TYR A 409 14.15 -7.77 9.53
CA TYR A 409 13.28 -8.42 10.53
C TYR A 409 11.79 -8.36 10.13
N GLY A 410 10.89 -9.07 10.82
CA GLY A 410 9.44 -9.06 10.53
C GLY A 410 8.97 -10.04 9.44
N HIS A 411 9.89 -10.66 8.69
CA HIS A 411 9.55 -11.76 7.78
C HIS A 411 8.99 -12.99 8.53
N ALA A 412 8.33 -13.91 7.82
CA ALA A 412 7.52 -14.98 8.42
C ALA A 412 8.22 -15.91 9.45
N ALA A 413 9.55 -16.02 9.43
CA ALA A 413 10.32 -16.80 10.42
C ALA A 413 10.86 -15.97 11.60
N ALA A 414 10.71 -14.64 11.55
CA ALA A 414 11.03 -13.70 12.62
C ALA A 414 9.93 -12.61 12.71
N PRO A 415 8.66 -12.99 12.96
CA PRO A 415 7.49 -12.25 12.48
C PRO A 415 6.98 -11.19 13.47
N ASN A 416 7.82 -10.20 13.80
CA ASN A 416 7.47 -9.08 14.70
C ASN A 416 6.84 -9.55 16.03
N ASN A 417 7.36 -10.64 16.62
CA ASN A 417 6.70 -11.33 17.73
C ASN A 417 7.39 -11.17 19.09
N LYS A 418 8.50 -10.43 19.21
CA LYS A 418 9.13 -10.16 20.50
C LYS A 418 8.32 -9.11 21.29
N MET A 419 8.37 -9.22 22.61
CA MET A 419 7.88 -8.19 23.53
C MET A 419 8.91 -7.07 23.66
N ILE A 420 8.46 -5.82 23.57
CA ILE A 420 9.27 -4.63 23.75
C ILE A 420 9.57 -4.48 25.25
N GLU A 421 10.84 -4.35 25.61
CA GLU A 421 11.31 -4.35 27.00
C GLU A 421 11.78 -2.97 27.49
N PRO A 422 11.81 -2.71 28.81
CA PRO A 422 12.35 -1.47 29.36
C PRO A 422 13.83 -1.30 29.04
N GLY A 423 14.14 -0.34 28.17
CA GLY A 423 15.51 -0.03 27.75
C GLY A 423 15.86 -0.50 26.33
N ASP A 424 14.95 -1.16 25.62
CA ASP A 424 15.10 -1.42 24.19
C ASP A 424 15.18 -0.11 23.37
N LEU A 425 15.91 -0.16 22.25
CA LEU A 425 15.60 0.67 21.09
C LEU A 425 14.55 -0.06 20.23
N CYS A 426 13.55 0.67 19.78
CA CYS A 426 12.71 0.28 18.65
C CYS A 426 13.35 0.85 17.38
N LEU A 427 13.78 0.00 16.45
CA LEU A 427 14.12 0.36 15.07
C LEU A 427 12.94 -0.11 14.22
N PHE A 428 12.06 0.83 13.89
CA PHE A 428 10.84 0.55 13.14
C PHE A 428 10.95 1.12 11.72
N ASP A 429 10.90 0.23 10.75
CA ASP A 429 11.04 0.52 9.33
C ASP A 429 9.78 0.05 8.59
N MET A 430 9.01 1.01 8.10
CA MET A 430 7.65 0.81 7.59
C MET A 430 7.25 1.90 6.57
N GLY A 431 6.64 1.51 5.46
CA GLY A 431 6.26 2.43 4.39
C GLY A 431 4.94 2.07 3.71
N ALA A 432 3.99 3.00 3.68
CA ALA A 432 2.69 2.79 3.04
C ALA A 432 2.81 2.69 1.51
N ASN A 433 1.77 2.18 0.85
CA ASN A 433 1.67 2.15 -0.61
C ASN A 433 0.33 2.72 -1.09
N TYR A 434 0.36 3.68 -2.02
CA TYR A 434 -0.84 4.32 -2.58
C TYR A 434 -0.83 4.27 -4.11
N PHE A 435 -1.78 3.51 -4.69
CA PHE A 435 -1.84 3.21 -6.13
C PHE A 435 -0.47 2.81 -6.73
N GLY A 436 0.25 1.94 -6.02
CA GLY A 436 1.57 1.44 -6.40
C GLY A 436 2.74 2.28 -5.88
N TYR A 437 2.58 3.59 -5.66
CA TYR A 437 3.68 4.45 -5.21
C TYR A 437 4.04 4.18 -3.76
N CYS A 438 5.34 3.98 -3.52
CA CYS A 438 5.91 3.63 -2.23
C CYS A 438 6.39 4.86 -1.46
N ALA A 439 6.29 4.78 -0.13
CA ALA A 439 7.20 5.45 0.80
C ALA A 439 8.12 4.41 1.44
N ASP A 440 9.28 4.84 1.95
CA ASP A 440 10.22 4.02 2.70
C ASP A 440 10.77 4.84 3.88
N ILE A 441 10.54 4.40 5.12
CA ILE A 441 10.84 5.22 6.31
C ILE A 441 11.22 4.34 7.49
N THR A 442 12.48 4.47 7.93
CA THR A 442 12.95 4.00 9.23
C THR A 442 12.97 5.11 10.30
N CYS A 443 12.36 4.82 11.45
CA CYS A 443 12.45 5.57 12.70
C CYS A 443 13.06 4.71 13.81
N THR A 444 14.23 5.11 14.35
CA THR A 444 14.76 4.53 15.59
C THR A 444 14.45 5.42 16.81
N PHE A 445 13.99 4.83 17.92
CA PHE A 445 13.67 5.55 19.17
C PHE A 445 13.71 4.63 20.41
N PRO A 446 13.93 5.17 21.63
CA PRO A 446 13.92 4.38 22.86
C PRO A 446 12.50 3.98 23.27
N ALA A 447 12.28 2.70 23.57
CA ALA A 447 10.97 2.17 23.93
C ALA A 447 10.36 2.82 25.18
N ASN A 448 11.19 3.22 26.14
CA ASN A 448 10.78 3.92 27.36
C ASN A 448 10.70 5.46 27.20
N GLY A 449 10.89 5.98 25.98
CA GLY A 449 10.83 7.42 25.68
C GLY A 449 12.04 8.25 26.13
N LYS A 450 13.14 7.64 26.60
CA LYS A 450 14.39 8.33 26.96
C LYS A 450 15.65 7.59 26.50
N PHE A 451 16.53 8.28 25.78
CA PHE A 451 17.78 7.68 25.31
C PHE A 451 18.77 7.53 26.47
N SER A 452 19.29 6.32 26.69
CA SER A 452 20.46 6.11 27.53
C SER A 452 21.72 6.76 26.92
N PRO A 453 22.79 7.01 27.69
CA PRO A 453 24.02 7.60 27.14
C PRO A 453 24.60 6.81 25.96
N SER A 454 24.57 5.48 26.01
CA SER A 454 25.03 4.60 24.93
C SER A 454 24.11 4.65 23.70
N GLN A 455 22.79 4.68 23.91
CA GLN A 455 21.83 4.82 22.82
C GLN A 455 21.97 6.17 22.12
N LYS A 456 22.08 7.25 22.91
CA LYS A 456 22.28 8.61 22.42
C LYS A 456 23.54 8.73 21.55
N LEU A 457 24.66 8.16 22.02
CA LEU A 457 25.95 8.19 21.31
C LEU A 457 25.84 7.60 19.89
N ILE A 458 25.23 6.41 19.75
CA ILE A 458 25.06 5.76 18.44
C ILE A 458 24.00 6.49 17.59
N TYR A 459 22.92 6.97 18.23
CA TYR A 459 21.86 7.68 17.53
C TYR A 459 22.32 9.02 16.94
N GLU A 460 23.07 9.83 17.70
CA GLU A 460 23.61 11.10 17.21
C GLU A 460 24.70 10.89 16.16
N ALA A 461 25.45 9.78 16.20
CA ALA A 461 26.38 9.39 15.13
C ALA A 461 25.66 9.09 13.80
N VAL A 462 24.59 8.30 13.83
CA VAL A 462 23.78 8.01 12.63
C VAL A 462 23.04 9.26 12.14
N LEU A 463 22.52 10.09 13.04
CA LEU A 463 21.87 11.36 12.70
C LEU A 463 22.83 12.37 12.04
N LEU A 464 24.07 12.48 12.54
CA LEU A 464 25.09 13.29 11.89
C LEU A 464 25.43 12.74 10.50
N THR A 465 25.47 11.42 10.36
CA THR A 465 25.72 10.73 9.08
C THR A 465 24.61 11.03 8.06
N ASN A 466 23.34 10.77 8.41
CA ASN A 466 22.15 11.10 7.59
C ASN A 466 22.17 12.59 7.20
N THR A 467 22.29 13.51 8.17
CA THR A 467 22.20 14.94 7.87
C THR A 467 23.41 15.51 7.14
N THR A 468 24.57 14.84 7.16
CA THR A 468 25.76 15.23 6.38
C THR A 468 25.67 14.73 4.95
N VAL A 469 25.17 13.50 4.75
CA VAL A 469 24.81 12.99 3.42
C VAL A 469 23.76 13.90 2.79
N PHE A 470 22.63 14.13 3.46
CA PHE A 470 21.51 14.94 2.94
C PHE A 470 21.95 16.34 2.45
N LYS A 471 22.76 17.06 3.24
CA LYS A 471 23.31 18.38 2.88
C LYS A 471 24.27 18.35 1.69
N SER A 472 24.80 17.18 1.33
CA SER A 472 25.71 16.99 0.20
C SER A 472 24.97 16.60 -1.09
N LEU A 473 23.69 16.24 -1.03
CA LEU A 473 22.92 15.76 -2.16
C LEU A 473 22.53 16.90 -3.11
N LYS A 474 22.87 16.73 -4.39
CA LYS A 474 22.53 17.59 -5.52
C LYS A 474 22.82 16.84 -6.84
N PRO A 475 22.32 17.31 -7.99
CA PRO A 475 22.76 16.82 -9.29
C PRO A 475 24.28 16.96 -9.46
N GLY A 476 24.95 15.97 -10.06
CA GLY A 476 26.42 15.96 -10.19
C GLY A 476 27.17 15.06 -9.21
N VAL A 477 26.51 14.54 -8.17
CA VAL A 477 27.16 13.80 -7.07
C VAL A 477 27.05 12.29 -7.26
N SER A 478 28.13 11.54 -7.05
CA SER A 478 28.12 10.07 -7.12
C SER A 478 27.50 9.46 -5.86
N TRP A 479 26.57 8.51 -6.02
CA TRP A 479 26.01 7.79 -4.85
C TRP A 479 27.06 6.94 -4.11
N LEU A 480 28.07 6.44 -4.84
CA LEU A 480 29.20 5.70 -4.26
C LEU A 480 30.07 6.60 -3.35
N GLU A 481 30.26 7.86 -3.74
CA GLU A 481 30.95 8.85 -2.90
C GLU A 481 30.13 9.21 -1.65
N MET A 482 28.80 9.30 -1.76
CA MET A 482 27.93 9.52 -0.61
C MET A 482 27.98 8.35 0.37
N HIS A 483 28.01 7.10 -0.09
CA HIS A 483 28.19 5.92 0.77
C HIS A 483 29.57 5.92 1.45
N THR A 484 30.62 6.33 0.76
CA THR A 484 31.97 6.49 1.34
C THR A 484 32.01 7.65 2.36
N LEU A 485 31.30 8.74 2.10
CA LEU A 485 31.12 9.85 3.03
C LEU A 485 30.36 9.39 4.29
N ALA A 486 29.31 8.58 4.14
CA ALA A 486 28.56 8.04 5.26
C ALA A 486 29.46 7.20 6.18
N HIS A 487 30.22 6.25 5.62
CA HIS A 487 31.19 5.46 6.38
C HIS A 487 32.25 6.33 7.07
N ARG A 488 32.79 7.35 6.39
CA ARG A 488 33.76 8.29 6.97
C ARG A 488 33.21 9.03 8.20
N VAL A 489 31.98 9.55 8.12
CA VAL A 489 31.33 10.26 9.23
C VAL A 489 31.04 9.30 10.38
N LEU A 490 30.41 8.15 10.11
CA LEU A 490 30.08 7.15 11.12
C LEU A 490 31.31 6.66 11.89
N LEU A 491 32.37 6.25 11.18
CA LEU A 491 33.62 5.80 11.78
C LEU A 491 34.31 6.92 12.59
N GLY A 492 34.19 8.19 12.15
CA GLY A 492 34.64 9.36 12.89
C GLY A 492 33.93 9.55 14.23
N GLU A 493 32.61 9.39 14.28
CA GLU A 493 31.85 9.47 15.54
C GLU A 493 32.04 8.25 16.44
N LEU A 494 32.13 7.03 15.88
CA LEU A 494 32.46 5.82 16.66
C LEU A 494 33.86 5.89 17.28
N LYS A 495 34.82 6.54 16.60
CA LYS A 495 36.15 6.89 17.14
C LYS A 495 36.05 7.91 18.28
N LYS A 496 35.28 8.99 18.12
CA LYS A 496 35.04 9.97 19.21
C LYS A 496 34.36 9.34 20.42
N GLY A 497 33.46 8.38 20.20
CA GLY A 497 32.80 7.59 21.24
C GLY A 497 33.69 6.53 21.91
N GLY A 498 34.94 6.38 21.46
CA GLY A 498 35.90 5.42 22.03
C GLY A 498 35.70 3.96 21.63
N LEU A 499 34.82 3.66 20.65
CA LEU A 499 34.67 2.30 20.11
C LEU A 499 35.82 1.96 19.14
N LEU A 500 36.38 2.97 18.47
CA LEU A 500 37.44 2.82 17.46
C LEU A 500 38.68 3.68 17.77
N LYS A 501 39.83 3.28 17.24
CA LYS A 501 41.15 3.91 17.42
C LYS A 501 41.96 3.92 16.11
N GLY A 502 42.90 4.84 15.96
CA GLY A 502 43.71 4.99 14.73
C GLY A 502 43.16 6.05 13.76
N ASP A 503 43.55 5.97 12.49
CA ASP A 503 43.12 6.91 11.44
C ASP A 503 41.81 6.49 10.75
N VAL A 504 40.99 7.47 10.34
CA VAL A 504 39.66 7.22 9.77
C VAL A 504 39.72 6.87 8.28
N GLU A 505 40.61 7.49 7.49
CA GLU A 505 40.75 7.11 6.08
C GLU A 505 41.34 5.70 5.95
N ALA A 506 42.25 5.32 6.85
CA ALA A 506 42.75 3.96 6.98
C ALA A 506 41.65 2.93 7.35
N MET A 507 40.67 3.30 8.19
CA MET A 507 39.49 2.47 8.48
C MET A 507 38.59 2.31 7.25
N VAL A 508 38.31 3.41 6.53
CA VAL A 508 37.49 3.42 5.30
C VAL A 508 38.15 2.56 4.23
N ALA A 509 39.46 2.74 3.97
CA ALA A 509 40.22 1.97 2.98
C ALA A 509 40.33 0.48 3.33
N ALA A 510 40.32 0.12 4.63
CA ALA A 510 40.26 -1.28 5.06
C ALA A 510 38.87 -1.91 4.89
N GLY A 511 37.82 -1.11 4.68
CA GLY A 511 36.42 -1.55 4.57
C GLY A 511 35.66 -1.60 5.90
N LEU A 512 36.20 -1.05 6.99
CA LEU A 512 35.63 -1.17 8.35
C LEU A 512 34.19 -0.61 8.46
N GLY A 513 33.81 0.34 7.59
CA GLY A 513 32.44 0.86 7.54
C GLY A 513 31.40 -0.25 7.32
N GLY A 514 31.72 -1.25 6.49
CA GLY A 514 30.84 -2.38 6.20
C GLY A 514 30.60 -3.33 7.38
N VAL A 515 31.36 -3.22 8.47
CA VAL A 515 31.12 -3.98 9.72
C VAL A 515 29.96 -3.37 10.51
N PHE A 516 29.86 -2.03 10.52
CA PHE A 516 28.84 -1.29 11.26
C PHE A 516 27.64 -0.89 10.39
N GLN A 517 27.83 -0.78 9.07
CA GLN A 517 26.76 -0.57 8.07
C GLN A 517 26.98 -1.53 6.88
N PRO A 518 26.56 -2.81 6.98
CA PRO A 518 26.76 -3.80 5.92
C PRO A 518 25.85 -3.64 4.68
N HIS A 519 24.90 -2.70 4.70
CA HIS A 519 24.00 -2.40 3.58
C HIS A 519 24.37 -1.09 2.87
N GLY A 520 23.82 -0.91 1.67
CA GLY A 520 23.95 0.35 0.94
C GLY A 520 23.43 1.56 1.72
N LEU A 521 23.82 2.77 1.31
CA LEU A 521 23.33 4.03 1.89
C LEU A 521 21.85 4.34 1.53
N GLY A 522 21.27 3.57 0.61
CA GLY A 522 19.96 3.83 0.03
C GLY A 522 19.90 3.51 -1.45
N HIS A 523 18.69 3.67 -1.98
CA HIS A 523 18.28 3.15 -3.27
C HIS A 523 17.19 4.01 -3.90
N LEU A 524 17.03 3.89 -5.22
CA LEU A 524 15.93 4.55 -5.92
C LEU A 524 14.59 4.08 -5.35
N LEU A 525 13.61 4.98 -5.31
CA LEU A 525 12.26 4.74 -4.78
C LEU A 525 11.22 5.25 -5.78
N GLY A 526 10.09 4.53 -5.92
CA GLY A 526 9.04 4.88 -6.87
C GLY A 526 7.80 3.98 -6.75
N LEU A 527 7.47 3.25 -7.83
CA LEU A 527 6.38 2.26 -7.85
C LEU A 527 6.78 0.90 -7.24
N ASP A 528 8.08 0.67 -7.12
CA ASP A 528 8.67 -0.41 -6.33
C ASP A 528 9.49 0.25 -5.21
N VAL A 529 9.67 -0.43 -4.08
CA VAL A 529 10.42 0.10 -2.92
C VAL A 529 11.91 0.23 -3.27
N HIS A 530 12.50 -0.87 -3.75
CA HIS A 530 13.75 -0.88 -4.50
C HIS A 530 13.41 -0.61 -5.99
N ASP A 531 13.35 0.66 -6.39
CA ASP A 531 12.91 1.07 -7.72
C ASP A 531 13.94 0.80 -8.82
N VAL A 532 13.43 0.62 -10.03
CA VAL A 532 14.21 0.11 -11.17
C VAL A 532 15.25 1.10 -11.70
N GLY A 533 16.26 0.57 -12.36
CA GLY A 533 17.21 1.36 -13.17
C GLY A 533 18.49 1.81 -12.45
N GLY A 534 18.73 1.37 -11.21
CA GLY A 534 19.92 1.71 -10.42
C GLY A 534 21.28 1.40 -11.07
N PHE A 535 21.31 0.47 -12.04
CA PHE A 535 22.53 0.14 -12.81
C PHE A 535 22.42 0.38 -14.32
N ILE A 536 21.38 1.04 -14.81
CA ILE A 536 21.32 1.45 -16.23
C ILE A 536 22.36 2.55 -16.46
N GLY A 537 23.40 2.23 -17.23
CA GLY A 537 24.56 3.10 -17.45
C GLY A 537 25.60 3.11 -16.32
N ALA A 538 25.51 2.19 -15.36
CA ALA A 538 26.44 2.07 -14.23
C ALA A 538 26.78 0.59 -13.94
N LYS A 539 27.59 0.32 -12.91
CA LYS A 539 27.96 -1.04 -12.49
C LYS A 539 27.99 -1.15 -10.96
N ARG A 540 27.65 -2.32 -10.40
CA ARG A 540 27.82 -2.63 -8.98
C ARG A 540 29.30 -2.43 -8.59
N SER A 541 29.56 -1.92 -7.39
CA SER A 541 30.92 -1.55 -6.97
C SER A 541 31.63 -2.73 -6.31
N ASP A 542 32.88 -2.99 -6.72
CA ASP A 542 33.75 -4.00 -6.10
C ASP A 542 34.43 -3.49 -4.80
N LEU A 543 34.18 -2.24 -4.40
CA LEU A 543 34.72 -1.69 -3.16
C LEU A 543 34.07 -2.35 -1.93
N LYS A 544 34.90 -2.72 -0.94
CA LYS A 544 34.46 -3.34 0.32
C LYS A 544 33.41 -2.46 1.03
N GLY A 545 32.31 -3.07 1.44
CA GLY A 545 31.12 -2.40 1.98
C GLY A 545 30.15 -1.86 0.91
N ALA A 546 30.66 -1.35 -0.21
CA ALA A 546 29.84 -0.71 -1.24
C ALA A 546 29.11 -1.67 -2.21
N ALA A 547 29.48 -2.96 -2.21
CA ALA A 547 28.87 -3.97 -3.08
C ALA A 547 27.34 -4.11 -2.87
N MET A 548 26.83 -3.79 -1.68
CA MET A 548 25.41 -3.86 -1.32
C MET A 548 24.59 -2.63 -1.72
N LEU A 549 25.17 -1.62 -2.36
CA LEU A 549 24.42 -0.50 -2.95
C LEU A 549 23.46 -1.00 -4.04
N ARG A 550 22.25 -0.42 -4.14
CA ARG A 550 21.29 -0.72 -5.22
C ARG A 550 21.40 0.21 -6.43
N THR A 551 22.24 1.24 -6.32
CA THR A 551 22.59 2.15 -7.41
C THR A 551 24.02 2.64 -7.22
N THR A 552 24.73 2.88 -8.31
CA THR A 552 26.03 3.57 -8.33
C THR A 552 26.01 4.74 -9.29
N ARG A 553 24.82 5.19 -9.70
CA ARG A 553 24.64 6.33 -10.62
C ARG A 553 25.05 7.63 -9.96
N GLU A 554 25.47 8.57 -10.80
CA GLU A 554 25.47 9.98 -10.47
C GLU A 554 24.03 10.46 -10.27
N LEU A 555 23.78 11.21 -9.19
CA LEU A 555 22.49 11.81 -8.89
C LEU A 555 22.13 12.87 -9.94
N LYS A 556 20.87 12.90 -10.32
CA LYS A 556 20.28 13.84 -11.28
C LYS A 556 18.97 14.38 -10.72
N GLU A 557 18.58 15.57 -11.18
CA GLU A 557 17.27 16.15 -10.83
C GLU A 557 16.12 15.19 -11.17
N ARG A 558 15.06 15.22 -10.36
CA ARG A 558 13.85 14.36 -10.47
C ARG A 558 14.05 12.88 -10.12
N MET A 559 15.24 12.46 -9.68
CA MET A 559 15.40 11.19 -8.96
C MET A 559 14.79 11.29 -7.56
N VAL A 560 14.20 10.19 -7.08
CA VAL A 560 13.83 9.99 -5.68
C VAL A 560 14.60 8.79 -5.15
N ILE A 561 15.21 8.94 -3.97
CA ILE A 561 16.18 8.03 -3.38
C ILE A 561 16.04 7.99 -1.85
N THR A 562 16.21 6.83 -1.22
CA THR A 562 16.29 6.73 0.25
C THR A 562 17.66 7.21 0.76
N VAL A 563 17.69 7.77 1.96
CA VAL A 563 18.93 8.14 2.68
C VAL A 563 18.92 7.45 4.03
N GLU A 564 19.41 6.21 4.07
CA GLU A 564 19.17 5.23 5.14
C GLU A 564 20.43 4.81 5.96
N PRO A 565 21.40 5.69 6.29
CA PRO A 565 22.58 5.24 7.02
C PRO A 565 22.20 4.64 8.38
N GLY A 566 23.04 3.70 8.82
CA GLY A 566 22.79 2.93 10.04
C GLY A 566 24.06 2.49 10.75
N CYS A 567 23.91 2.04 11.98
CA CYS A 567 24.99 1.50 12.81
C CYS A 567 24.45 0.33 13.63
N TYR A 568 24.97 -0.87 13.38
CA TYR A 568 24.52 -2.12 14.00
C TYR A 568 25.67 -2.82 14.71
N PHE A 569 25.33 -3.64 15.71
CA PHE A 569 26.26 -4.50 16.42
C PHE A 569 25.91 -5.96 16.12
N ILE A 570 26.17 -6.38 14.89
CA ILE A 570 25.94 -7.73 14.37
C ILE A 570 27.12 -8.62 14.79
N ASP A 571 26.85 -9.63 15.62
CA ASP A 571 27.89 -10.44 16.26
C ASP A 571 28.90 -11.03 15.26
N VAL A 572 28.42 -11.74 14.23
CA VAL A 572 29.27 -12.39 13.21
C VAL A 572 30.26 -11.40 12.56
N LEU A 573 29.79 -10.21 12.18
CA LEU A 573 30.64 -9.19 11.55
C LEU A 573 31.64 -8.57 12.54
N LEU A 574 31.25 -8.45 13.82
CA LEU A 574 32.15 -7.97 14.88
C LEU A 574 33.23 -9.01 15.21
N ASP A 575 32.90 -10.29 15.21
CA ASP A 575 33.84 -11.39 15.46
C ASP A 575 34.84 -11.52 14.30
N GLU A 576 34.37 -11.57 13.05
CA GLU A 576 35.23 -11.51 11.84
C GLU A 576 36.18 -10.29 11.86
N ALA A 577 35.69 -9.12 12.30
CA ALA A 577 36.48 -7.90 12.40
C ALA A 577 37.49 -7.88 13.56
N LEU A 578 37.24 -8.63 14.64
CA LEU A 578 38.15 -8.76 15.78
C LEU A 578 39.24 -9.82 15.52
N GLU A 579 38.94 -10.87 14.76
CA GLU A 579 39.93 -11.86 14.32
C GLU A 579 40.81 -11.34 13.17
N SER A 580 40.23 -10.56 12.25
CA SER A 580 40.96 -9.99 11.11
C SER A 580 42.00 -8.95 11.53
N ALA A 581 43.29 -9.32 11.49
CA ALA A 581 44.42 -8.43 11.80
C ALA A 581 44.46 -7.11 10.99
N ALA A 582 43.82 -7.06 9.82
CA ALA A 582 43.68 -5.85 9.02
C ALA A 582 42.67 -4.84 9.62
N LEU A 583 41.67 -5.35 10.35
CA LEU A 583 40.59 -4.58 10.97
C LEU A 583 40.82 -4.39 12.48
N SER A 584 41.08 -5.46 13.23
CA SER A 584 41.10 -5.52 14.70
C SER A 584 41.96 -4.46 15.38
N ARG A 585 43.07 -4.07 14.74
CA ARG A 585 43.92 -2.92 15.11
C ARG A 585 43.16 -1.59 15.30
N PHE A 586 42.01 -1.41 14.65
CA PHE A 586 41.15 -0.23 14.75
C PHE A 586 40.05 -0.35 15.82
N LEU A 587 39.75 -1.55 16.31
CA LEU A 587 38.64 -1.78 17.25
C LEU A 587 39.12 -1.68 18.72
N VAL A 588 38.24 -1.22 19.60
CA VAL A 588 38.43 -1.20 21.06
C VAL A 588 37.54 -2.28 21.67
N ALA A 589 38.05 -3.52 21.70
CA ALA A 589 37.28 -4.73 22.00
C ALA A 589 36.45 -4.63 23.30
N ASP A 590 37.04 -4.16 24.41
CA ASP A 590 36.35 -4.02 25.69
C ASP A 590 35.17 -3.04 25.65
N VAL A 591 35.26 -1.99 24.81
CA VAL A 591 34.19 -1.00 24.64
C VAL A 591 33.08 -1.59 23.78
N ILE A 592 33.44 -2.25 22.67
CA ILE A 592 32.51 -2.91 21.73
C ILE A 592 31.75 -4.05 22.41
N LYS A 593 32.40 -4.81 23.31
CA LYS A 593 31.76 -5.89 24.09
C LYS A 593 30.52 -5.41 24.86
N ARG A 594 30.45 -4.12 25.23
CA ARG A 594 29.30 -3.51 25.91
C ARG A 594 28.13 -3.13 24.99
N PHE A 595 28.34 -3.19 23.67
CA PHE A 595 27.31 -2.97 22.64
C PHE A 595 26.85 -4.27 21.97
N ARG A 596 27.39 -5.43 22.37
CA ARG A 596 26.84 -6.74 22.00
C ARG A 596 25.38 -6.82 22.46
N GLY A 597 24.47 -7.24 21.58
CA GLY A 597 23.02 -7.24 21.85
C GLY A 597 22.34 -5.86 21.86
N PHE A 598 23.03 -4.76 21.55
CA PHE A 598 22.44 -3.41 21.42
C PHE A 598 21.40 -3.32 20.28
N GLY A 599 21.47 -4.22 19.30
CA GLY A 599 20.74 -4.11 18.05
C GLY A 599 21.43 -3.11 17.12
N GLY A 600 20.73 -2.03 16.76
CA GLY A 600 21.28 -0.96 15.96
C GLY A 600 20.39 0.27 15.87
N VAL A 601 20.84 1.24 15.06
CA VAL A 601 20.10 2.45 14.69
C VAL A 601 20.11 2.56 13.17
N ARG A 602 18.96 2.86 12.56
CA ARG A 602 18.83 3.35 11.18
C ARG A 602 17.95 4.60 11.17
N ILE A 603 18.29 5.58 10.33
CA ILE A 603 17.54 6.84 10.18
C ILE A 603 17.38 7.13 8.69
N GLU A 604 16.15 7.00 8.20
CA GLU A 604 15.89 6.93 6.76
C GLU A 604 14.79 7.87 6.29
N ASP A 605 15.13 8.66 5.28
CA ASP A 605 14.27 9.67 4.67
C ASP A 605 14.07 9.40 3.17
N ASN A 606 12.84 9.58 2.68
CA ASN A 606 12.50 9.66 1.25
C ASN A 606 13.03 11.00 0.71
N VAL A 607 13.97 11.01 -0.23
CA VAL A 607 14.61 12.26 -0.69
C VAL A 607 14.47 12.48 -2.19
N LEU A 608 13.92 13.63 -2.57
CA LEU A 608 13.85 14.13 -3.94
C LEU A 608 15.10 14.96 -4.26
N ILE A 609 15.82 14.61 -5.33
CA ILE A 609 16.90 15.43 -5.88
C ILE A 609 16.30 16.57 -6.73
N THR A 610 16.57 17.81 -6.34
CA THR A 610 16.11 19.04 -7.04
C THR A 610 17.24 19.64 -7.86
N LYS A 611 16.96 20.64 -8.72
CA LYS A 611 17.96 21.29 -9.58
C LYS A 611 19.26 21.72 -8.87
N ASN A 612 19.15 22.18 -7.62
CA ASN A 612 20.23 22.83 -6.87
C ASN A 612 20.63 22.08 -5.59
N GLY A 613 20.00 20.93 -5.28
CA GLY A 613 20.11 20.28 -3.98
C GLY A 613 19.19 19.07 -3.83
N ALA A 614 18.62 18.88 -2.64
CA ALA A 614 17.63 17.86 -2.37
C ALA A 614 16.62 18.32 -1.31
N VAL A 615 15.45 17.68 -1.28
CA VAL A 615 14.35 17.92 -0.33
C VAL A 615 13.86 16.59 0.23
N SER A 616 13.72 16.48 1.55
CA SER A 616 13.09 15.31 2.18
C SER A 616 11.58 15.39 2.05
N LEU A 617 10.96 14.27 1.66
CA LEU A 617 9.52 14.06 1.68
C LEU A 617 9.06 13.50 3.04
N THR A 618 9.99 13.03 3.88
CA THR A 618 9.73 12.45 5.20
C THR A 618 9.63 13.51 6.29
N LYS A 619 8.60 13.42 7.15
CA LYS A 619 8.24 14.43 8.16
C LYS A 619 8.07 13.81 9.56
N VAL A 620 9.16 13.30 10.12
CA VAL A 620 9.19 12.65 11.46
C VAL A 620 10.19 13.35 12.40
N PRO A 621 10.06 13.19 13.74
CA PRO A 621 11.07 13.65 14.69
C PRO A 621 12.44 13.01 14.43
N ARG A 622 13.52 13.81 14.41
CA ARG A 622 14.88 13.32 14.08
C ARG A 622 15.96 13.63 15.10
N SER A 623 15.93 14.77 15.80
CA SER A 623 16.83 14.99 16.92
C SER A 623 16.36 14.24 18.17
N VAL A 624 17.30 13.85 19.03
CA VAL A 624 17.04 13.22 20.34
C VAL A 624 15.95 13.98 21.11
N LYS A 625 16.01 15.32 21.12
CA LYS A 625 15.03 16.17 21.80
C LYS A 625 13.63 16.06 21.18
N GLU A 626 13.51 16.11 19.85
CA GLU A 626 12.21 16.02 19.18
C GLU A 626 11.58 14.65 19.36
N VAL A 627 12.38 13.57 19.29
CA VAL A 627 11.92 12.19 19.55
C VAL A 627 11.40 12.07 20.99
N GLU A 628 12.20 12.46 21.98
CA GLU A 628 11.79 12.34 23.39
C GLU A 628 10.60 13.22 23.76
N ASP A 629 10.52 14.46 23.25
CA ASP A 629 9.38 15.34 23.52
C ASP A 629 8.11 14.89 22.76
N TRP A 630 8.25 14.33 21.55
CA TRP A 630 7.12 13.78 20.79
C TRP A 630 6.51 12.54 21.48
N ILE A 631 7.34 11.60 21.93
CA ILE A 631 6.91 10.40 22.68
C ILE A 631 6.29 10.81 24.02
N ALA A 632 6.87 11.80 24.71
CA ALA A 632 6.34 12.35 25.96
C ALA A 632 5.05 13.19 25.80
N GLY A 633 4.44 13.25 24.61
CA GLY A 633 3.19 13.97 24.37
C GLY A 633 3.29 15.50 24.49
N LYS A 634 4.51 16.06 24.46
CA LYS A 634 4.71 17.51 24.52
C LYS A 634 4.57 18.10 23.13
N ASP A 635 3.36 18.52 22.78
CA ASP A 635 3.08 19.05 21.45
C ASP A 635 3.88 20.33 21.16
N SER A 636 4.93 20.19 20.36
CA SER A 636 5.56 21.30 19.65
C SER A 636 4.53 21.94 18.72
N LYS A 637 4.16 23.19 19.00
CA LYS A 637 3.17 23.96 18.24
C LYS A 637 3.40 23.81 16.73
N THR A 638 2.43 23.17 16.05
CA THR A 638 2.28 23.08 14.58
C THR A 638 3.57 22.80 13.81
N TRP A 639 3.76 21.55 13.38
CA TRP A 639 4.79 21.14 12.39
C TRP A 639 4.48 21.67 10.98
N GLU A 640 4.22 22.97 10.83
CA GLU A 640 4.34 23.66 9.56
C GLU A 640 5.82 23.68 9.17
N HIS A 641 6.20 22.83 8.21
CA HIS A 641 7.52 22.88 7.61
C HIS A 641 7.69 24.21 6.85
N LYS A 642 8.25 25.22 7.52
CA LYS A 642 8.65 26.48 6.90
C LYS A 642 9.96 26.27 6.13
N GLU A 643 9.83 25.64 4.96
CA GLU A 643 10.86 25.66 3.95
C GLU A 643 11.25 27.13 3.70
N LYS A 644 12.50 27.48 4.00
CA LYS A 644 12.98 28.85 3.82
C LYS A 644 13.43 29.01 2.37
N ILE A 645 12.47 28.85 1.45
CA ILE A 645 12.64 28.98 0.00
C ILE A 645 13.45 30.26 -0.26
N GLU A 646 14.57 30.11 -0.97
CA GLU A 646 15.34 31.25 -1.47
C GLU A 646 14.40 32.14 -2.30
N LYS A 647 14.15 33.36 -1.81
CA LYS A 647 13.35 34.36 -2.52
C LYS A 647 13.82 34.44 -3.97
N HIS A 648 12.87 34.38 -4.92
CA HIS A 648 13.17 34.50 -6.34
C HIS A 648 13.94 35.80 -6.62
N ALA A 649 14.69 35.88 -7.73
CA ALA A 649 15.53 37.06 -8.02
C ALA A 649 14.73 38.38 -8.03
N SER A 650 13.45 38.33 -8.44
CA SER A 650 12.49 39.45 -8.40
C SER A 650 11.93 39.80 -7.00
N GLN A 651 12.43 39.16 -5.94
CA GLN A 651 12.01 39.34 -4.54
C GLN A 651 13.19 39.60 -3.58
N LYS A 652 14.44 39.55 -4.06
CA LYS A 652 15.64 39.96 -3.31
C LYS A 652 15.89 41.45 -3.61
N ASP A 653 15.78 42.32 -2.60
CA ASP A 653 16.28 43.69 -2.71
C ASP A 653 17.82 43.65 -2.76
N TYR A 654 18.38 43.96 -3.91
CA TYR A 654 19.83 44.03 -4.08
C TYR A 654 20.34 45.39 -3.59
N VAL A 655 21.16 45.36 -2.53
CA VAL A 655 21.81 46.57 -1.96
C VAL A 655 22.81 47.20 -2.95
N THR A 656 23.24 46.44 -3.97
CA THR A 656 24.01 46.92 -5.12
C THR A 656 23.37 46.43 -6.42
N GLY A 657 22.81 47.36 -7.20
CA GLY A 657 22.09 47.09 -8.45
C GLY A 657 21.45 48.35 -9.03
N PHE A 658 20.89 48.26 -10.23
CA PHE A 658 20.24 49.39 -10.91
C PHE A 658 19.01 49.89 -10.12
N GLY A 659 19.05 51.15 -9.66
CA GLY A 659 17.84 51.88 -9.24
C GLY A 659 17.41 51.75 -7.77
N GLY A 660 18.30 51.42 -6.83
CA GLY A 660 18.00 51.39 -5.40
C GLY A 660 18.01 52.78 -4.72
N LYS A 661 17.29 52.92 -3.58
CA LYS A 661 17.14 54.18 -2.80
C LYS A 661 18.44 54.73 -2.17
N PHE A 662 19.59 54.11 -2.42
CA PHE A 662 20.88 54.42 -1.76
C PHE A 662 22.05 54.66 -2.73
N GLY A 663 21.76 54.91 -4.03
CA GLY A 663 22.76 55.40 -4.99
C GLY A 663 23.12 54.41 -6.10
N VAL A 664 23.90 54.89 -7.07
CA VAL A 664 24.28 54.18 -8.30
C VAL A 664 25.81 54.03 -8.38
N GLN A 665 26.28 52.90 -8.89
CA GLN A 665 27.70 52.64 -9.14
C GLN A 665 28.23 53.54 -10.27
N THR A 666 29.26 54.33 -9.98
CA THR A 666 29.82 55.35 -10.90
C THR A 666 30.81 54.79 -11.91
N ASP A 667 31.27 53.54 -11.76
CA ASP A 667 32.25 52.89 -12.65
C ASP A 667 31.65 52.31 -13.94
N ARG A 668 30.31 52.27 -14.08
CA ARG A 668 29.60 51.63 -15.21
C ARG A 668 28.41 52.42 -15.74
N GLN A 669 28.52 53.75 -15.76
CA GLN A 669 27.46 54.61 -16.29
C GLN A 669 27.38 54.49 -17.82
N ASP A 670 26.24 54.03 -18.34
CA ASP A 670 25.92 54.08 -19.78
C ASP A 670 25.78 55.55 -20.23
N LYS A 671 26.25 55.88 -21.44
CA LYS A 671 26.12 57.24 -22.01
C LYS A 671 24.67 57.67 -22.23
N SER A 672 23.74 56.73 -22.19
CA SER A 672 22.29 56.92 -22.32
C SER A 672 21.58 57.13 -20.97
N ALA A 673 22.28 56.98 -19.85
CA ALA A 673 21.69 57.01 -18.50
C ALA A 673 21.46 58.44 -18.00
N VAL A 674 20.28 58.99 -18.30
CA VAL A 674 19.78 60.27 -17.76
C VAL A 674 19.52 60.20 -16.25
N GLY A 675 19.73 61.34 -15.57
CA GLY A 675 19.62 61.46 -14.11
C GLY A 675 18.18 61.52 -13.58
N TRP A 676 18.04 61.48 -12.25
CA TRP A 676 16.75 61.37 -11.54
C TRP A 676 15.77 62.52 -11.82
N ASP A 677 16.27 63.68 -12.24
CA ASP A 677 15.48 64.87 -12.57
C ASP A 677 14.93 64.87 -14.03
N HIS A 678 15.30 63.88 -14.85
CA HIS A 678 14.90 63.80 -16.26
C HIS A 678 13.49 63.21 -16.43
N ILE A 679 12.48 64.07 -16.43
CA ILE A 679 11.08 63.70 -16.71
C ILE A 679 10.81 63.77 -18.21
N GLU A 680 10.95 62.64 -18.90
CA GLU A 680 10.55 62.51 -20.30
C GLU A 680 9.01 62.45 -20.41
N LYS A 681 8.42 63.43 -21.10
CA LYS A 681 6.96 63.47 -21.35
C LYS A 681 6.59 62.55 -22.52
N ILE A 682 6.61 61.25 -22.25
CA ILE A 682 6.05 60.21 -23.14
C ILE A 682 4.55 60.50 -23.37
N GLU A 683 4.07 60.39 -24.61
CA GLU A 683 2.63 60.50 -24.87
C GLU A 683 1.85 59.39 -24.14
N LYS A 684 0.71 59.76 -23.56
CA LYS A 684 -0.17 58.78 -22.91
C LYS A 684 -0.69 57.76 -23.92
N HIS A 685 -0.57 56.48 -23.58
CA HIS A 685 -1.23 55.37 -24.25
C HIS A 685 -2.75 55.60 -24.34
N GLU A 686 -3.45 55.09 -25.36
CA GLU A 686 -4.87 55.41 -25.57
C GLU A 686 -5.76 55.05 -24.38
N SER A 687 -5.48 53.94 -23.68
CA SER A 687 -6.15 53.56 -22.43
C SER A 687 -5.94 54.52 -21.24
N GLN A 688 -5.18 55.61 -21.43
CA GLN A 688 -4.99 56.71 -20.47
C GLN A 688 -5.38 58.08 -21.05
N LYS A 689 -5.96 58.12 -22.26
CA LYS A 689 -6.65 59.31 -22.81
C LYS A 689 -8.12 59.21 -22.39
N ASP A 690 -8.59 60.20 -21.64
CA ASP A 690 -9.91 60.15 -21.00
C ASP A 690 -11.00 60.56 -22.01
N TYR A 691 -11.54 59.57 -22.74
CA TYR A 691 -12.52 59.80 -23.80
C TYR A 691 -13.88 60.17 -23.21
N VAL A 692 -14.29 61.43 -23.42
CA VAL A 692 -15.55 62.05 -22.93
C VAL A 692 -16.84 61.40 -23.52
N LYS A 693 -16.72 60.26 -24.20
CA LYS A 693 -17.81 59.43 -24.73
C LYS A 693 -17.42 57.95 -24.62
N GLY A 694 -17.92 57.26 -23.61
CA GLY A 694 -17.59 55.86 -23.31
C GLY A 694 -18.44 55.30 -22.17
N PHE A 695 -18.45 53.97 -22.00
CA PHE A 695 -19.30 53.29 -21.01
C PHE A 695 -18.81 53.51 -19.57
N GLY A 696 -19.72 53.94 -18.68
CA GLY A 696 -19.61 53.72 -17.22
C GLY A 696 -18.92 54.80 -16.38
N GLY A 697 -18.63 55.99 -16.93
CA GLY A 697 -18.04 57.12 -16.18
C GLY A 697 -19.05 57.87 -15.29
N LYS A 698 -18.55 58.58 -14.27
CA LYS A 698 -19.31 59.27 -13.20
C LYS A 698 -20.21 60.46 -13.65
N PHE A 699 -20.37 60.69 -14.96
CA PHE A 699 -21.09 61.84 -15.53
C PHE A 699 -22.09 61.50 -16.65
N GLY A 700 -22.57 60.25 -16.70
CA GLY A 700 -23.73 59.85 -17.52
C GLY A 700 -23.42 58.92 -18.69
N VAL A 701 -24.47 58.28 -19.21
CA VAL A 701 -24.40 57.25 -20.26
C VAL A 701 -25.11 57.74 -21.52
N GLN A 702 -24.58 57.40 -22.69
CA GLN A 702 -25.20 57.70 -23.98
C GLN A 702 -26.51 56.94 -24.19
N SER A 703 -27.60 57.68 -24.39
CA SER A 703 -28.96 57.13 -24.54
C SER A 703 -29.29 56.58 -25.94
N ASP A 704 -28.39 56.73 -26.92
CA ASP A 704 -28.60 56.30 -28.31
C ASP A 704 -28.13 54.86 -28.62
N ARG A 705 -27.48 54.19 -27.66
CA ARG A 705 -26.95 52.80 -27.82
C ARG A 705 -27.11 51.93 -26.57
N GLN A 706 -28.24 52.05 -25.86
CA GLN A 706 -28.50 51.27 -24.66
C GLN A 706 -28.97 49.84 -25.01
N ASP A 707 -28.22 48.83 -24.55
CA ASP A 707 -28.68 47.44 -24.54
C ASP A 707 -29.84 47.29 -23.53
N LYS A 708 -30.87 46.52 -23.88
CA LYS A 708 -32.03 46.27 -23.01
C LYS A 708 -31.69 45.55 -21.69
N SER A 709 -30.48 45.02 -21.60
CA SER A 709 -29.94 44.25 -20.47
C SER A 709 -29.00 45.08 -19.57
N ALA A 710 -28.66 46.31 -19.97
CA ALA A 710 -27.64 47.11 -19.30
C ALA A 710 -28.21 47.99 -18.16
N VAL A 711 -27.93 47.57 -16.93
CA VAL A 711 -28.27 48.29 -15.69
C VAL A 711 -27.21 49.33 -15.29
N GLY A 712 -27.63 50.38 -14.58
CA GLY A 712 -26.77 51.54 -14.23
C GLY A 712 -25.85 51.33 -13.03
N TRP A 713 -24.97 52.30 -12.78
CA TRP A 713 -23.90 52.20 -11.75
C TRP A 713 -24.44 51.97 -10.32
N ASP A 714 -25.62 52.49 -10.00
CA ASP A 714 -26.26 52.32 -8.68
C ASP A 714 -26.98 50.95 -8.53
N HIS A 715 -26.92 50.06 -9.53
CA HIS A 715 -27.58 48.75 -9.50
C HIS A 715 -26.76 47.72 -8.70
N HIS A 716 -26.98 47.70 -7.39
CA HIS A 716 -26.51 46.63 -6.51
C HIS A 716 -27.40 45.39 -6.62
N GLU A 717 -26.99 44.42 -7.43
CA GLU A 717 -27.65 43.10 -7.45
C GLU A 717 -27.29 42.30 -6.19
N ALA A 718 -28.25 42.14 -5.28
CA ALA A 718 -28.06 41.32 -4.09
C ALA A 718 -28.11 39.82 -4.47
N PRO A 719 -27.18 38.98 -3.98
CA PRO A 719 -27.18 37.55 -4.31
C PRO A 719 -28.48 36.89 -3.86
N GLN A 720 -29.04 36.02 -4.72
CA GLN A 720 -30.25 35.28 -4.38
C GLN A 720 -30.03 34.46 -3.11
N LYS A 721 -30.93 34.66 -2.14
CA LYS A 721 -30.90 33.94 -0.88
C LYS A 721 -31.38 32.51 -1.09
N HIS A 722 -30.71 31.57 -0.43
CA HIS A 722 -31.17 30.19 -0.27
C HIS A 722 -32.56 30.16 0.39
N GLU A 723 -33.41 29.17 0.12
CA GLU A 723 -34.81 29.14 0.60
C GLU A 723 -34.93 29.24 2.13
N SER A 724 -33.94 28.70 2.86
CA SER A 724 -33.82 28.84 4.33
C SER A 724 -33.47 30.26 4.81
N GLN A 725 -33.39 31.24 3.93
CA GLN A 725 -33.10 32.66 4.20
C GLN A 725 -34.08 33.63 3.50
N THR A 726 -35.07 33.11 2.75
CA THR A 726 -36.19 33.91 2.24
C THR A 726 -37.32 33.96 3.27
N ASP A 727 -37.71 35.18 3.67
CA ASP A 727 -38.71 35.40 4.72
C ASP A 727 -40.12 35.20 4.15
N HIS A 728 -40.63 33.97 4.23
CA HIS A 728 -41.91 33.57 3.65
C HIS A 728 -43.08 34.26 4.37
N LYS A 729 -43.61 35.33 3.76
CA LYS A 729 -44.86 36.01 4.18
C LYS A 729 -46.11 35.11 4.25
N ILE A 730 -45.99 33.87 3.80
CA ILE A 730 -47.00 32.81 3.84
C ILE A 730 -46.24 31.54 4.26
N GLY A 731 -46.11 31.30 5.56
CA GLY A 731 -45.22 30.27 6.14
C GLY A 731 -45.36 30.14 7.66
N PHE A 732 -44.90 29.02 8.22
CA PHE A 732 -45.14 28.64 9.63
C PHE A 732 -44.46 29.58 10.65
N GLY A 733 -45.25 30.09 11.61
CA GLY A 733 -44.75 30.46 12.94
C GLY A 733 -44.14 31.86 13.12
N GLY A 734 -44.64 32.88 12.42
CA GLY A 734 -44.16 34.27 12.55
C GLY A 734 -45.15 35.26 13.20
N LYS A 735 -44.67 36.47 13.52
CA LYS A 735 -45.39 37.56 14.23
C LYS A 735 -46.61 38.16 13.47
N PHE A 736 -47.03 37.57 12.36
CA PHE A 736 -48.08 38.10 11.47
C PHE A 736 -49.23 37.13 11.17
N GLY A 737 -49.30 35.99 11.87
CA GLY A 737 -50.47 35.10 11.87
C GLY A 737 -50.26 33.77 11.14
N LEU A 738 -51.20 32.84 11.36
CA LEU A 738 -51.25 31.51 10.75
C LEU A 738 -52.16 31.50 9.51
N GLN A 739 -51.75 30.74 8.48
CA GLN A 739 -52.69 30.27 7.46
C GLN A 739 -53.68 29.28 8.08
N THR A 740 -54.97 29.55 7.91
CA THR A 740 -56.06 28.72 8.44
C THR A 740 -56.54 27.65 7.45
N ASP A 741 -56.05 27.69 6.20
CA ASP A 741 -56.43 26.79 5.10
C ASP A 741 -55.66 25.46 5.07
N ARG A 742 -54.70 25.24 5.99
CA ARG A 742 -53.91 23.99 6.10
C ARG A 742 -53.68 23.51 7.55
N VAL A 743 -54.69 23.62 8.40
CA VAL A 743 -54.63 23.17 9.80
C VAL A 743 -55.24 21.78 9.97
N ASP A 744 -54.50 20.85 10.56
CA ASP A 744 -55.02 19.54 10.99
C ASP A 744 -55.99 19.70 12.17
N LYS A 745 -57.09 18.95 12.19
CA LYS A 745 -58.11 18.98 13.25
C LYS A 745 -57.62 18.56 14.65
N SER A 746 -56.38 18.10 14.77
CA SER A 746 -55.73 17.67 16.03
C SER A 746 -54.68 18.66 16.57
N ALA A 747 -54.42 19.79 15.90
CA ALA A 747 -53.41 20.76 16.34
C ALA A 747 -53.94 21.71 17.45
N ALA A 748 -53.25 21.73 18.60
CA ALA A 748 -53.49 22.69 19.69
C ALA A 748 -52.82 24.05 19.42
N ASN A 749 -53.37 25.12 19.98
CA ASN A 749 -52.88 26.49 19.81
C ASN A 749 -51.88 26.91 20.90
N PHE A 750 -51.03 27.89 20.57
CA PHE A 750 -50.03 28.46 21.47
C PHE A 750 -50.61 29.18 22.72
N ASN A 751 -51.92 29.45 22.73
CA ASN A 751 -52.64 30.07 23.85
C ASN A 751 -53.47 29.07 24.68
N ASP A 752 -53.44 27.77 24.37
CA ASP A 752 -54.14 26.75 25.16
C ASP A 752 -53.36 26.50 26.46
N GLU A 753 -54.02 26.59 27.62
CA GLU A 753 -53.33 26.39 28.91
C GLU A 753 -52.78 24.95 29.03
N PRO A 754 -51.53 24.77 29.49
CA PRO A 754 -50.96 23.45 29.70
C PRO A 754 -51.68 22.72 30.84
N ALA A 755 -52.54 21.76 30.48
CA ALA A 755 -53.30 20.95 31.43
C ALA A 755 -52.36 20.29 32.47
N LYS A 756 -52.63 20.52 33.76
CA LYS A 756 -51.83 20.00 34.87
C LYS A 756 -51.93 18.47 34.97
N VAL A 757 -51.03 17.75 34.31
CA VAL A 757 -50.84 16.31 34.53
C VAL A 757 -50.15 16.11 35.89
N GLY A 758 -50.95 15.85 36.92
CA GLY A 758 -50.47 15.68 38.30
C GLY A 758 -49.70 14.38 38.51
N THR A 759 -48.59 14.44 39.25
CA THR A 759 -47.73 13.29 39.57
C THR A 759 -48.32 12.41 40.69
N ASN A 760 -49.48 11.78 40.45
CA ASN A 760 -50.08 10.79 41.35
C ASN A 760 -49.35 9.44 41.26
N TYR A 761 -48.10 9.39 41.72
CA TYR A 761 -47.32 8.16 41.80
C TYR A 761 -47.63 7.36 43.08
N THR A 762 -48.69 6.57 43.05
CA THR A 762 -49.00 5.62 44.13
C THR A 762 -48.10 4.38 44.02
N LYS A 763 -47.24 4.13 45.01
CA LYS A 763 -46.41 2.91 45.04
C LYS A 763 -47.30 1.67 45.21
N VAL A 764 -47.51 0.93 44.12
CA VAL A 764 -47.99 -0.45 44.18
C VAL A 764 -46.91 -1.28 44.85
N LYS A 765 -47.22 -1.89 46.00
CA LYS A 765 -46.36 -2.95 46.56
C LYS A 765 -46.50 -4.19 45.67
N PRO A 766 -45.40 -4.87 45.29
CA PRO A 766 -45.53 -6.21 44.75
C PRO A 766 -46.14 -7.12 45.82
N ASP A 767 -47.10 -7.96 45.42
CA ASP A 767 -47.53 -9.07 46.24
C ASP A 767 -46.42 -10.12 46.24
N ILE A 768 -46.00 -10.53 47.43
CA ILE A 768 -44.97 -11.55 47.63
C ILE A 768 -45.53 -12.53 48.66
N GLY A 769 -45.88 -13.74 48.20
CA GLY A 769 -46.14 -14.86 49.11
C GLY A 769 -44.90 -15.18 49.96
N ASP A 770 -45.04 -16.10 50.93
CA ASP A 770 -44.18 -16.25 52.13
C ASP A 770 -42.64 -16.40 51.99
N ALA A 771 -42.07 -16.34 50.78
CA ALA A 771 -40.63 -16.25 50.53
C ALA A 771 -40.04 -14.92 51.03
N LYS A 772 -39.48 -14.94 52.25
CA LYS A 772 -38.90 -13.74 52.89
C LYS A 772 -37.56 -13.35 52.26
N PRO A 773 -37.28 -12.05 52.01
CA PRO A 773 -36.05 -11.60 51.32
C PRO A 773 -34.69 -11.88 51.99
N LYS A 774 -34.61 -12.62 53.11
CA LYS A 774 -33.33 -12.95 53.77
C LYS A 774 -32.54 -14.03 53.05
N ASP A 775 -33.21 -14.95 52.35
CA ASP A 775 -32.58 -16.16 51.80
C ASP A 775 -31.79 -15.91 50.50
N LEU A 776 -31.97 -14.74 49.88
CA LEU A 776 -31.19 -14.34 48.69
C LEU A 776 -29.76 -13.91 49.06
N ARG A 777 -29.54 -13.30 50.23
CA ARG A 777 -28.20 -12.85 50.65
C ARG A 777 -27.28 -14.03 50.94
N ALA A 778 -27.79 -15.05 51.64
CA ALA A 778 -27.08 -16.29 51.92
C ALA A 778 -26.70 -17.08 50.65
N LYS A 779 -27.41 -16.91 49.53
CA LYS A 779 -27.04 -17.53 48.25
C LYS A 779 -25.87 -16.83 47.56
N PHE A 780 -25.80 -15.50 47.61
CA PHE A 780 -24.65 -14.76 47.04
C PHE A 780 -23.36 -14.96 47.85
N GLU A 781 -23.45 -14.96 49.18
CA GLU A 781 -22.26 -15.12 50.05
C GLU A 781 -21.65 -16.55 49.94
N ASN A 782 -22.46 -17.58 49.64
CA ASN A 782 -21.96 -18.95 49.43
C ASN A 782 -21.32 -19.23 48.06
N MET A 783 -21.55 -18.41 47.02
CA MET A 783 -20.95 -18.63 45.69
C MET A 783 -19.49 -18.14 45.56
N VAL A 784 -18.97 -17.43 46.56
CA VAL A 784 -17.62 -16.84 46.55
C VAL A 784 -16.54 -17.80 47.09
N VAL A 785 -16.93 -18.91 47.74
CA VAL A 785 -16.02 -19.78 48.51
C VAL A 785 -15.37 -20.90 47.68
N PHE A 786 -15.86 -21.18 46.46
CA PHE A 786 -15.59 -22.44 45.74
C PHE A 786 -14.54 -22.38 44.60
N SER A 787 -13.60 -21.42 44.61
CA SER A 787 -12.55 -21.29 43.58
C SER A 787 -11.14 -21.08 44.10
N THR A 788 -10.88 -21.31 45.39
CA THR A 788 -9.52 -21.29 45.97
C THR A 788 -9.27 -22.57 46.78
N ILE A 789 -8.03 -23.08 46.73
CA ILE A 789 -7.50 -24.26 47.45
C ILE A 789 -8.04 -25.62 46.97
N GLN A 790 -7.23 -26.31 46.15
CA GLN A 790 -6.92 -27.72 46.41
C GLN A 790 -5.53 -28.08 45.86
N GLY A 791 -4.72 -28.78 46.66
CA GLY A 791 -3.39 -29.27 46.27
C GLY A 791 -2.71 -30.03 47.40
N ALA A 792 -2.04 -31.14 47.07
CA ALA A 792 -1.36 -32.09 47.97
C ALA A 792 -2.26 -32.80 49.01
N PRO A 793 -1.80 -33.88 49.67
CA PRO A 793 -0.61 -34.72 49.44
C PRO A 793 -0.97 -36.06 48.74
N THR A 794 -0.08 -37.01 48.45
CA THR A 794 1.32 -37.25 48.86
C THR A 794 2.25 -37.49 47.68
#